data_AF-A0AA41WYI2-F1
#
_entry.id   AF-A0AA41WYI2-F1
#
_cell.length_a   1.000
_cell.length_b   1.000
_cell.length_c   1.000
_cell.angle_alpha   90.00
_cell.angle_beta   90.00
_cell.angle_gamma   90.00
#
_symmetry.space_group_name_H-M   'P 1'
#
loop_
_entity.id
_entity.type
_entity.pdbx_description
1 polymer ?
#
loop_
_entity_poly.entity_id
_entity_poly.type
_entity_poly.pdbx_seq_one_letter_code
_entity_poly.pdbx_strand_id
1 'polypeptide(L)'
;MKNTSNPYQKVFQRTLLSTTLILALANTVQAHASPANITPTQQWQLAEPISAPELQNETLFAVDVTTVKQQIQQQKQVTVVTPNGTLETFNLRPSKVLPPGLASRYPQIQSFIGTNVQNPHLTGRFDLSPNGFRAMFSHPSATGMHKVYIDPAQANLYKSYTVTPTELAKARAAFTKHAPKVRDLSHGMDGILGTKEKKRFVRAARNNDVKYTYRLAMSAAAEYSEQHYDTTANLSDAEKKSSVMAEIVSMVNRLNEVFTVELGVDFQLVENNDNVIFLDASSDPFANDSDDGSLNQNVLDAEFGVNGYDIGHIVNADGGGLAVLGALCSPGFKADGVTGSNQATGDAFWIDFVAHELGHQFGANHTFDGAVSSCESNREDTAAFEPGAGTTIMSYAGLCGEVNVTNQVHDNYHHHSLKEINERITEIEDGFFTIANCGTATANTNNFPVVEAGADYTIPAQTYFRLTGSATDTDGDALTYSWEQADRRNVGAQSRAEAETDNGTGPLFRAYAPRSTPERYFPSLNFTRTGNLSSGFTFTGETLPATNRELNFVLIARDGQGGVGQDSMQVTVVDTGAAFTLLSPQANDSFTQNPITVSWDVAQTNLAPINCNSVDVVLSTNSGINFDRTLASGLPNTGSAQVNLPASETQQRFNIMQVRCSDNVFYATHTGVFSSQIEGETLTVTGQSLLATAEETPLTLNLSDFTTNLAATTLTVLAGSNYTFTGNTITPATDFTGTLDVNVQISGNGEIAPDFAANVSVTNVNDAPVANDDTFTVIVDSTDSLLTVLENDIDVDADTLTITAATSDGGGSVNIISPGIEYTPALGFIGTETVSYTITDGTLTSSAEAVVTVEAAPVQLLVTGQGDISGVEDTSITISAEQFTTSLDVDSFVIQPGTNYTVAGNTITPADNFNGTLVVDIVFTSGTTVSDPFPAVVTVTLVNDPPTAVNDTANVNQDSSNNNITVLGNDSDIDTADLIITDVSTSGSGSVTINGNFLSYTPAAGFSGTETLTYTISDMDNTATATVRVNVVATPSTPPSNGGSSGGSGGSMSWFGLIALLLVISRRITTNK
;
A
#
# COMPACT_ATOMS: atom_id res chain seq x y z
N MET A 1 -48.50 24.49 -0.82
CA MET A 1 -48.93 25.10 -2.10
C MET A 1 -48.46 26.55 -2.18
N LYS A 2 -47.34 26.79 -2.88
CA LYS A 2 -47.18 27.73 -4.01
C LYS A 2 -45.69 27.91 -4.30
N ASN A 3 -45.34 27.54 -5.53
CA ASN A 3 -44.04 27.72 -6.19
C ASN A 3 -43.69 29.19 -6.38
N THR A 4 -42.41 29.53 -6.20
CA THR A 4 -41.64 30.54 -6.94
C THR A 4 -40.16 30.13 -6.89
N SER A 5 -39.64 29.36 -7.85
CA SER A 5 -38.88 29.80 -9.04
C SER A 5 -37.56 30.55 -8.73
N ASN A 6 -36.45 29.81 -8.71
CA ASN A 6 -35.07 30.32 -8.75
C ASN A 6 -34.53 30.22 -10.20
N PRO A 7 -34.00 31.31 -10.81
CA PRO A 7 -33.66 31.35 -12.23
C PRO A 7 -32.16 31.15 -12.50
N TYR A 8 -31.69 29.91 -12.69
CA TYR A 8 -30.37 29.64 -13.32
C TYR A 8 -30.38 28.32 -14.11
N GLN A 9 -31.07 28.31 -15.25
CA GLN A 9 -30.85 27.33 -16.31
C GLN A 9 -31.14 28.00 -17.66
N LYS A 10 -30.09 28.49 -18.34
CA LYS A 10 -30.03 28.74 -19.80
C LYS A 10 -28.75 29.49 -20.17
N VAL A 11 -27.60 28.81 -20.21
CA VAL A 11 -26.57 29.00 -21.25
C VAL A 11 -25.82 27.67 -21.39
N PHE A 12 -25.43 27.30 -22.62
CA PHE A 12 -24.68 26.12 -23.05
C PHE A 12 -25.47 24.85 -23.42
N GLN A 13 -26.29 24.99 -24.47
CA GLN A 13 -26.36 23.98 -25.53
C GLN A 13 -26.06 24.67 -26.86
N ARG A 14 -24.98 24.24 -27.54
CA ARG A 14 -24.88 23.95 -29.00
C ARG A 14 -23.43 23.94 -29.48
N THR A 15 -22.91 22.74 -29.77
CA THR A 15 -22.26 22.31 -31.02
C THR A 15 -22.18 20.77 -30.92
N LEU A 16 -23.12 20.00 -31.48
CA LEU A 16 -23.04 19.21 -32.75
C LEU A 16 -21.80 18.27 -32.80
N LEU A 17 -21.84 16.97 -33.14
CA LEU A 17 -22.86 16.03 -33.63
C LEU A 17 -22.22 14.61 -33.76
N SER A 18 -23.02 13.51 -33.71
CA SER A 18 -22.84 12.15 -34.31
C SER A 18 -21.70 11.21 -33.80
N THR A 19 -21.86 9.88 -33.53
CA THR A 19 -22.91 8.86 -33.80
C THR A 19 -22.66 7.53 -33.01
N THR A 20 -23.68 7.06 -32.29
CA THR A 20 -24.23 5.69 -32.04
C THR A 20 -23.45 4.36 -32.25
N LEU A 21 -23.30 3.59 -31.14
CA LEU A 21 -23.94 2.29 -30.77
C LEU A 21 -24.10 1.12 -31.79
N ILE A 22 -23.52 -0.06 -31.47
CA ILE A 22 -24.13 -1.41 -31.66
C ILE A 22 -23.73 -2.35 -30.49
N LEU A 23 -24.72 -3.04 -29.93
CA LEU A 23 -24.63 -4.05 -28.86
C LEU A 23 -24.72 -5.50 -29.45
N ALA A 24 -24.00 -6.41 -28.80
CA ALA A 24 -24.24 -7.87 -28.63
C ALA A 24 -24.14 -8.85 -29.82
N LEU A 25 -23.22 -9.82 -29.69
CA LEU A 25 -23.51 -11.27 -29.61
C LEU A 25 -22.26 -12.06 -29.19
N ALA A 26 -22.48 -13.07 -28.34
CA ALA A 26 -21.51 -13.84 -27.59
C ALA A 26 -20.57 -14.70 -28.47
N ASN A 27 -19.35 -14.92 -27.99
CA ASN A 27 -18.61 -16.16 -28.22
C ASN A 27 -17.91 -16.58 -26.93
N THR A 28 -18.28 -17.77 -26.48
CA THR A 28 -17.58 -18.62 -25.54
C THR A 28 -16.19 -18.96 -26.09
N VAL A 29 -15.14 -18.50 -25.43
CA VAL A 29 -13.81 -19.12 -25.50
C VAL A 29 -13.31 -19.30 -24.08
N GLN A 30 -13.26 -20.55 -23.68
CA GLN A 30 -12.65 -21.01 -22.44
C GLN A 30 -11.13 -20.99 -22.67
N ALA A 31 -10.51 -19.83 -22.44
CA ALA A 31 -9.05 -19.70 -22.41
C ALA A 31 -8.60 -19.71 -20.95
N HIS A 32 -7.66 -20.59 -20.62
CA HIS A 32 -7.03 -20.67 -19.33
C HIS A 32 -6.33 -19.34 -19.02
N ALA A 33 -6.91 -18.55 -18.12
CA ALA A 33 -6.33 -17.29 -17.67
C ALA A 33 -5.18 -17.57 -16.70
N SER A 34 -3.98 -17.16 -17.08
CA SER A 34 -2.97 -16.72 -16.11
C SER A 34 -3.55 -15.53 -15.31
N PRO A 35 -3.17 -15.32 -14.03
CA PRO A 35 -3.83 -14.33 -13.18
C PRO A 35 -3.71 -12.94 -13.80
N ALA A 36 -4.86 -12.33 -14.11
CA ALA A 36 -4.93 -11.01 -14.71
C ALA A 36 -4.58 -9.93 -13.68
N ASN A 37 -3.74 -8.97 -14.08
CA ASN A 37 -3.59 -7.68 -13.41
C ASN A 37 -4.94 -6.94 -13.39
N ILE A 38 -5.62 -6.97 -12.25
CA ILE A 38 -6.79 -6.15 -11.96
C ILE A 38 -6.30 -4.71 -11.73
N THR A 39 -6.85 -3.73 -12.45
CA THR A 39 -6.47 -2.31 -12.25
C THR A 39 -7.00 -1.79 -10.90
N PRO A 40 -6.27 -0.90 -10.20
CA PRO A 40 -6.64 -0.40 -8.86
C PRO A 40 -8.07 0.17 -8.72
N THR A 41 -8.63 0.69 -9.80
CA THR A 41 -10.01 1.20 -9.87
C THR A 41 -11.11 0.12 -9.74
N GLN A 42 -10.77 -1.17 -9.90
CA GLN A 42 -11.73 -2.26 -9.65
C GLN A 42 -11.74 -2.74 -8.19
N GLN A 43 -10.69 -2.45 -7.42
CA GLN A 43 -10.52 -2.88 -6.01
C GLN A 43 -11.45 -2.12 -5.06
N TRP A 44 -11.56 -0.80 -5.24
CA TRP A 44 -12.41 0.09 -4.43
C TRP A 44 -13.55 0.63 -5.31
N GLN A 45 -14.76 0.14 -5.10
CA GLN A 45 -15.94 0.54 -5.88
C GLN A 45 -16.90 1.33 -5.00
N LEU A 46 -17.36 2.48 -5.48
CA LEU A 46 -18.36 3.27 -4.77
C LEU A 46 -19.63 2.45 -4.56
N ALA A 47 -20.09 2.35 -3.30
CA ALA A 47 -21.30 1.61 -2.97
C ALA A 47 -22.59 2.32 -3.41
N GLU A 48 -22.55 3.66 -3.54
CA GLU A 48 -23.67 4.49 -4.03
C GLU A 48 -23.18 5.63 -4.95
N PRO A 49 -23.99 6.11 -5.92
CA PRO A 49 -23.62 7.20 -6.81
C PRO A 49 -23.48 8.55 -6.07
N ILE A 50 -22.31 9.18 -6.24
CA ILE A 50 -21.96 10.47 -5.60
C ILE A 50 -22.76 11.62 -6.25
N SER A 51 -23.40 12.47 -5.43
CA SER A 51 -23.88 13.77 -5.87
C SER A 51 -22.77 14.82 -5.78
N ALA A 52 -22.09 15.09 -6.90
CA ALA A 52 -21.09 16.16 -7.11
C ALA A 52 -19.87 16.20 -6.15
N PRO A 53 -18.70 16.69 -6.60
CA PRO A 53 -17.44 16.62 -5.84
C PRO A 53 -17.28 17.76 -4.83
N GLU A 54 -18.25 17.93 -3.92
CA GLU A 54 -17.98 18.66 -2.66
C GLU A 54 -17.40 17.69 -1.63
N LEU A 55 -16.37 18.15 -0.91
CA LEU A 55 -15.60 17.43 0.12
C LEU A 55 -16.50 16.54 0.99
N GLN A 56 -16.60 15.25 0.67
CA GLN A 56 -17.28 14.29 1.53
C GLN A 56 -16.32 13.90 2.64
N ASN A 57 -16.74 14.11 3.90
CA ASN A 57 -15.96 13.69 5.07
C ASN A 57 -16.04 12.18 5.30
N GLU A 58 -16.88 11.47 4.55
CA GLU A 58 -17.17 10.04 4.71
C GLU A 58 -17.80 9.47 3.45
N THR A 59 -17.27 8.33 2.97
CA THR A 59 -17.78 7.62 1.79
C THR A 59 -17.67 6.10 1.98
N LEU A 60 -18.70 5.37 1.52
CA LEU A 60 -18.74 3.90 1.56
C LEU A 60 -18.27 3.28 0.23
N PHE A 61 -17.39 2.30 0.35
CA PHE A 61 -16.83 1.55 -0.77
C PHE A 61 -17.09 0.06 -0.59
N ALA A 62 -17.54 -0.60 -1.66
CA ALA A 62 -17.42 -2.05 -1.81
C ALA A 62 -15.97 -2.40 -2.16
N VAL A 63 -15.39 -3.36 -1.43
CA VAL A 63 -13.95 -3.67 -1.51
C VAL A 63 -13.72 -5.14 -1.80
N ASP A 64 -12.85 -5.41 -2.77
CA ASP A 64 -12.28 -6.75 -2.93
C ASP A 64 -11.15 -6.98 -1.91
N VAL A 65 -11.52 -7.48 -0.74
CA VAL A 65 -10.60 -7.80 0.36
C VAL A 65 -9.59 -8.87 -0.06
N THR A 66 -9.90 -9.73 -1.03
CA THR A 66 -8.95 -10.75 -1.53
C THR A 66 -7.77 -10.07 -2.21
N THR A 67 -8.04 -9.07 -3.04
CA THR A 67 -7.00 -8.26 -3.70
C THR A 67 -6.16 -7.50 -2.67
N VAL A 68 -6.78 -6.88 -1.66
CA VAL A 68 -6.06 -6.22 -0.56
C VAL A 68 -5.10 -7.20 0.13
N LYS A 69 -5.58 -8.40 0.50
CA LYS A 69 -4.77 -9.43 1.13
C LYS A 69 -3.58 -9.86 0.24
N GLN A 70 -3.82 -10.04 -1.06
CA GLN A 70 -2.77 -10.42 -2.01
C GLN A 70 -1.69 -9.34 -2.15
N GLN A 71 -2.07 -8.07 -2.25
CA GLN A 71 -1.12 -6.95 -2.30
C GLN A 71 -0.21 -6.94 -1.06
N ILE A 72 -0.81 -7.05 0.13
CA ILE A 72 -0.07 -7.04 1.39
C ILE A 72 0.89 -8.24 1.46
N GLN A 73 0.40 -9.45 1.15
CA GLN A 73 1.17 -10.69 1.35
C GLN A 73 2.24 -10.92 0.28
N GLN A 74 1.98 -10.54 -0.98
CA GLN A 74 2.88 -10.85 -2.11
C GLN A 74 3.75 -9.66 -2.50
N GLN A 75 3.19 -8.44 -2.45
CA GLN A 75 3.85 -7.23 -2.94
C GLN A 75 4.39 -6.35 -1.79
N LYS A 76 4.02 -6.66 -0.54
CA LYS A 76 4.30 -5.80 0.63
C LYS A 76 3.85 -4.35 0.39
N GLN A 77 2.73 -4.19 -0.30
CA GLN A 77 2.13 -2.90 -0.61
C GLN A 77 0.62 -2.96 -0.38
N VAL A 78 -0.01 -1.79 -0.30
CA VAL A 78 -1.48 -1.69 -0.32
C VAL A 78 -1.92 -0.40 -0.98
N THR A 79 -2.93 -0.50 -1.84
CA THR A 79 -3.64 0.68 -2.36
C THR A 79 -4.92 0.90 -1.57
N VAL A 80 -5.10 2.12 -1.07
CA VAL A 80 -6.24 2.58 -0.26
C VAL A 80 -6.92 3.78 -0.92
N VAL A 81 -8.13 4.11 -0.47
CA VAL A 81 -8.95 5.19 -1.03
C VAL A 81 -9.30 6.24 0.02
N THR A 82 -9.21 7.51 -0.33
CA THR A 82 -9.66 8.62 0.51
C THR A 82 -11.17 8.84 0.34
N PRO A 83 -11.82 9.63 1.22
CA PRO A 83 -13.26 9.85 1.15
C PRO A 83 -13.73 10.46 -0.18
N ASN A 84 -12.87 11.24 -0.85
CA ASN A 84 -13.19 11.85 -2.14
C ASN A 84 -12.96 10.91 -3.35
N GLY A 85 -12.49 9.67 -3.11
CA GLY A 85 -12.20 8.68 -4.15
C GLY A 85 -10.77 8.69 -4.69
N THR A 86 -9.87 9.52 -4.14
CA THR A 86 -8.44 9.51 -4.53
C THR A 86 -7.77 8.24 -4.02
N LEU A 87 -6.99 7.58 -4.87
CA LEU A 87 -6.26 6.35 -4.53
C LEU A 87 -4.83 6.68 -4.11
N GLU A 88 -4.38 6.06 -3.02
CA GLU A 88 -3.04 6.22 -2.45
C GLU A 88 -2.40 4.83 -2.27
N THR A 89 -1.12 4.67 -2.62
CA THR A 89 -0.41 3.39 -2.51
C THR A 89 0.73 3.49 -1.53
N PHE A 90 0.84 2.53 -0.61
CA PHE A 90 1.84 2.49 0.45
C PHE A 90 2.68 1.22 0.38
N ASN A 91 4.01 1.36 0.52
CA ASN A 91 4.92 0.27 0.87
C ASN A 91 4.76 -0.07 2.35
N LEU A 92 4.59 -1.35 2.67
CA LEU A 92 4.32 -1.83 4.02
C LEU A 92 5.51 -2.58 4.61
N ARG A 93 5.80 -2.27 5.88
CA ARG A 93 6.69 -3.07 6.73
C ARG A 93 5.93 -3.54 7.97
N PRO A 94 6.18 -4.76 8.48
CA PRO A 94 5.55 -5.22 9.71
C PRO A 94 5.79 -4.27 10.89
N SER A 95 4.75 -4.03 11.68
CA SER A 95 4.85 -3.33 12.96
C SER A 95 5.27 -4.31 14.06
N LYS A 96 5.68 -3.79 15.22
CA LYS A 96 6.08 -4.60 16.39
C LYS A 96 5.00 -4.62 17.50
N VAL A 97 3.75 -4.29 17.18
CA VAL A 97 2.64 -4.26 18.16
C VAL A 97 2.45 -5.62 18.83
N LEU A 98 2.45 -6.70 18.04
CA LEU A 98 2.40 -8.07 18.56
C LEU A 98 3.81 -8.60 18.84
N PRO A 99 4.05 -9.14 20.04
CA PRO A 99 5.29 -9.85 20.32
C PRO A 99 5.29 -11.24 19.62
N PRO A 100 6.47 -11.88 19.44
CA PRO A 100 6.60 -13.07 18.60
C PRO A 100 5.69 -14.25 18.98
N GLY A 101 5.50 -14.52 20.27
CA GLY A 101 4.66 -15.61 20.75
C GLY A 101 3.19 -15.41 20.43
N LEU A 102 2.65 -14.21 20.69
CA LEU A 102 1.30 -13.84 20.28
C LEU A 102 1.13 -13.82 18.74
N ALA A 103 2.11 -13.31 17.99
CA ALA A 103 2.08 -13.33 16.53
C ALA A 103 2.02 -14.77 15.98
N SER A 104 2.73 -15.72 16.62
CA SER A 104 2.66 -17.13 16.27
C SER A 104 1.32 -17.78 16.64
N ARG A 105 0.66 -17.34 17.72
CA ARG A 105 -0.67 -17.85 18.12
C ARG A 105 -1.80 -17.27 17.26
N TYR A 106 -1.65 -16.03 16.82
CA TYR A 106 -2.64 -15.30 16.03
C TYR A 106 -2.06 -14.85 14.68
N PRO A 107 -1.59 -15.77 13.80
CA PRO A 107 -0.92 -15.41 12.53
C PRO A 107 -1.81 -14.64 11.55
N GLN A 108 -3.13 -14.68 11.76
CA GLN A 108 -4.13 -13.95 11.01
C GLN A 108 -4.26 -12.47 11.40
N ILE A 109 -3.66 -12.04 12.52
CA ILE A 109 -3.63 -10.65 12.97
C ILE A 109 -2.26 -10.08 12.62
N GLN A 110 -2.23 -9.14 11.67
CA GLN A 110 -1.01 -8.52 11.16
C GLN A 110 -1.18 -7.01 11.18
N SER A 111 -0.15 -6.31 11.63
CA SER A 111 -0.11 -4.84 11.67
C SER A 111 1.14 -4.35 10.97
N PHE A 112 1.03 -3.20 10.33
CA PHE A 112 2.04 -2.64 9.44
C PHE A 112 2.18 -1.13 9.63
N ILE A 113 3.37 -0.66 9.30
CA ILE A 113 3.67 0.75 9.07
C ILE A 113 3.80 0.91 7.55
N GLY A 114 3.16 1.93 7.00
CA GLY A 114 3.19 2.21 5.57
C GLY A 114 3.81 3.57 5.24
N THR A 115 4.53 3.60 4.13
CA THR A 115 5.11 4.81 3.52
C THR A 115 4.62 4.91 2.09
N ASN A 116 4.04 6.05 1.70
CA ASN A 116 3.46 6.20 0.37
C ASN A 116 4.53 6.13 -0.73
N VAL A 117 4.20 5.47 -1.84
CA VAL A 117 5.12 5.19 -2.94
C VAL A 117 5.52 6.46 -3.70
N GLN A 118 4.60 7.41 -3.85
CA GLN A 118 4.84 8.64 -4.61
C GLN A 118 5.33 9.78 -3.73
N ASN A 119 4.87 9.82 -2.48
CA ASN A 119 5.24 10.84 -1.52
C ASN A 119 5.64 10.19 -0.19
N PRO A 120 6.93 9.87 0.02
CA PRO A 120 7.40 9.22 1.24
C PRO A 120 7.06 9.95 2.54
N HIS A 121 6.70 11.24 2.49
CA HIS A 121 6.25 12.01 3.64
C HIS A 121 4.82 11.66 4.10
N LEU A 122 4.05 10.92 3.29
CA LEU A 122 2.76 10.40 3.70
C LEU A 122 2.96 9.02 4.32
N THR A 123 2.81 8.96 5.64
CA THR A 123 2.92 7.73 6.43
C THR A 123 1.57 7.31 7.01
N GLY A 124 1.47 6.06 7.44
CA GLY A 124 0.30 5.54 8.12
C GLY A 124 0.47 4.18 8.77
N ARG A 125 -0.57 3.74 9.45
CA ARG A 125 -0.69 2.43 10.11
C ARG A 125 -1.80 1.63 9.45
N PHE A 126 -1.51 0.36 9.19
CA PHE A 126 -2.42 -0.55 8.50
C PHE A 126 -2.51 -1.85 9.30
N ASP A 127 -3.67 -2.48 9.31
CA ASP A 127 -3.82 -3.81 9.90
C ASP A 127 -4.74 -4.70 9.06
N LEU A 128 -4.49 -5.99 9.18
CA LEU A 128 -5.28 -7.05 8.57
C LEU A 128 -5.55 -8.10 9.65
N SER A 129 -6.83 -8.36 9.92
CA SER A 129 -7.27 -9.26 10.97
C SER A 129 -8.53 -10.03 10.57
N PRO A 130 -9.04 -10.95 11.41
CA PRO A 130 -10.37 -11.54 11.24
C PRO A 130 -11.50 -10.51 11.15
N ASN A 131 -11.32 -9.34 11.77
CA ASN A 131 -12.30 -8.26 11.79
C ASN A 131 -12.29 -7.44 10.48
N GLY A 132 -11.30 -7.68 9.60
CA GLY A 132 -11.16 -7.00 8.30
C GLY A 132 -9.84 -6.26 8.16
N PHE A 133 -9.76 -5.43 7.12
CA PHE A 133 -8.64 -4.53 6.87
C PHE A 133 -8.90 -3.15 7.51
N ARG A 134 -7.91 -2.52 8.11
CA ARG A 134 -8.05 -1.12 8.57
C ARG A 134 -6.83 -0.28 8.19
N ALA A 135 -7.04 1.02 8.04
CA ALA A 135 -5.97 1.97 7.74
C ALA A 135 -6.19 3.32 8.44
N MET A 136 -5.09 3.92 8.90
CA MET A 136 -4.98 5.32 9.31
C MET A 136 -3.77 5.91 8.61
N PHE A 137 -3.93 6.97 7.83
CA PHE A 137 -2.80 7.58 7.14
C PHE A 137 -2.94 9.09 6.99
N SER A 138 -1.80 9.76 6.92
CA SER A 138 -1.72 11.20 6.66
C SER A 138 -2.05 11.48 5.20
N HIS A 139 -2.93 12.46 4.94
CA HIS A 139 -3.28 12.91 3.60
C HIS A 139 -3.39 14.44 3.53
N PRO A 140 -2.92 15.08 2.44
CA PRO A 140 -3.08 16.53 2.25
C PRO A 140 -4.54 16.98 2.14
N SER A 141 -4.83 18.20 2.59
CA SER A 141 -6.10 18.90 2.35
C SER A 141 -5.85 20.39 2.13
N ALA A 142 -6.90 21.11 1.73
CA ALA A 142 -6.87 22.56 1.57
C ALA A 142 -6.46 23.33 2.85
N THR A 143 -6.57 22.70 4.03
CA THR A 143 -6.25 23.33 5.32
C THR A 143 -5.00 22.76 5.99
N GLY A 144 -4.24 21.91 5.29
CA GLY A 144 -3.04 21.23 5.81
C GLY A 144 -3.17 19.70 5.76
N MET A 145 -2.37 19.01 6.57
CA MET A 145 -2.44 17.55 6.71
C MET A 145 -3.62 17.14 7.59
N HIS A 146 -4.29 16.05 7.24
CA HIS A 146 -5.28 15.41 8.11
C HIS A 146 -5.11 13.88 8.07
N LYS A 147 -5.69 13.19 9.05
CA LYS A 147 -5.74 11.73 9.08
C LYS A 147 -6.99 11.22 8.34
N VAL A 148 -6.77 10.26 7.46
CA VAL A 148 -7.82 9.49 6.80
C VAL A 148 -7.89 8.12 7.44
N TYR A 149 -9.11 7.67 7.66
CA TYR A 149 -9.44 6.43 8.34
C TYR A 149 -10.22 5.52 7.39
N ILE A 150 -9.88 4.24 7.39
CA ILE A 150 -10.60 3.20 6.66
C ILE A 150 -10.91 2.06 7.62
N ASP A 151 -12.20 1.81 7.84
CA ASP A 151 -12.68 0.75 8.72
C ASP A 151 -13.78 -0.09 8.06
N PRO A 152 -13.88 -1.39 8.40
CA PRO A 152 -15.00 -2.24 7.99
C PRO A 152 -16.33 -1.68 8.51
N ALA A 153 -17.32 -1.57 7.63
CA ALA A 153 -18.69 -1.22 8.00
C ALA A 153 -19.60 -2.46 8.03
N GLN A 154 -19.56 -3.28 6.96
CA GLN A 154 -20.28 -4.54 6.82
C GLN A 154 -19.47 -5.49 5.93
N ALA A 155 -19.95 -6.72 5.69
CA ALA A 155 -19.27 -7.68 4.82
C ALA A 155 -18.95 -7.05 3.43
N ASN A 156 -17.66 -6.93 3.13
CA ASN A 156 -17.10 -6.31 1.91
C ASN A 156 -17.44 -4.82 1.70
N LEU A 157 -17.99 -4.13 2.70
CA LEU A 157 -18.22 -2.69 2.69
C LEU A 157 -17.30 -2.01 3.70
N TYR A 158 -16.56 -1.01 3.22
CA TYR A 158 -15.62 -0.23 4.02
C TYR A 158 -15.97 1.24 3.97
N LYS A 159 -15.79 1.90 5.10
CA LYS A 159 -15.98 3.33 5.26
C LYS A 159 -14.61 3.98 5.19
N SER A 160 -14.42 4.86 4.20
CA SER A 160 -13.28 5.79 4.16
C SER A 160 -13.76 7.15 4.64
N TYR A 161 -13.14 7.69 5.68
CA TYR A 161 -13.63 8.89 6.33
C TYR A 161 -12.52 9.69 7.00
N THR A 162 -12.81 10.97 7.20
CA THR A 162 -12.24 11.80 8.25
C THR A 162 -13.26 11.80 9.39
N VAL A 163 -12.85 11.73 10.65
CA VAL A 163 -13.80 11.59 11.78
C VAL A 163 -14.95 12.60 11.67
N THR A 164 -16.17 12.06 11.63
CA THR A 164 -17.39 12.85 11.40
C THR A 164 -18.10 13.16 12.71
N PRO A 165 -18.89 14.26 12.78
CA PRO A 165 -19.71 14.55 13.96
C PRO A 165 -20.64 13.39 14.37
N THR A 166 -21.07 12.57 13.40
CA THR A 166 -21.94 11.42 13.65
C THR A 166 -21.23 10.32 14.43
N GLU A 167 -20.00 9.96 14.03
CA GLU A 167 -19.22 8.94 14.75
C GLU A 167 -18.88 9.39 16.16
N LEU A 168 -18.55 10.67 16.31
CA LEU A 168 -18.23 11.23 17.61
C LEU A 168 -19.43 11.29 18.55
N ALA A 169 -20.61 11.63 18.02
CA ALA A 169 -21.85 11.62 18.80
C ALA A 169 -22.19 10.21 19.30
N LYS A 170 -21.91 9.16 18.51
CA LYS A 170 -22.09 7.77 18.94
C LYS A 170 -21.13 7.40 20.06
N ALA A 171 -19.83 7.67 19.90
CA ALA A 171 -18.82 7.35 20.91
C ALA A 171 -19.09 8.03 22.27
N ARG A 172 -19.78 9.18 22.26
CA ARG A 172 -20.08 9.99 23.45
C ARG A 172 -21.44 9.75 24.07
N ALA A 173 -22.31 8.97 23.44
CA ALA A 173 -23.70 8.79 23.90
C ALA A 173 -23.82 8.21 25.32
N ALA A 174 -22.72 7.69 25.90
CA ALA A 174 -22.64 7.23 27.29
C ALA A 174 -21.25 7.40 27.93
N PHE A 175 -20.34 8.21 27.34
CA PHE A 175 -18.97 8.36 27.86
C PHE A 175 -18.86 9.51 28.87
N THR A 176 -18.26 9.25 30.02
CA THR A 176 -17.96 10.27 31.05
C THR A 176 -16.45 10.34 31.27
N LYS A 177 -15.87 11.55 31.22
CA LYS A 177 -14.46 11.77 31.61
C LYS A 177 -14.37 12.23 33.07
N HIS A 178 -13.32 11.80 33.75
CA HIS A 178 -13.02 12.17 35.14
C HIS A 178 -11.62 12.80 35.26
N ALA A 179 -11.41 13.58 36.32
CA ALA A 179 -10.10 14.07 36.71
C ALA A 179 -9.19 12.88 37.08
N PRO A 180 -7.89 12.93 36.70
CA PRO A 180 -6.99 11.84 37.01
C PRO A 180 -6.84 11.65 38.53
N LYS A 181 -6.61 10.39 38.94
CA LYS A 181 -6.34 10.05 40.34
C LYS A 181 -4.93 10.55 40.71
N VAL A 182 -4.84 11.53 41.62
CA VAL A 182 -3.56 11.94 42.19
C VAL A 182 -3.19 11.02 43.36
N ARG A 183 -2.09 10.26 43.21
CA ARG A 183 -1.58 9.32 44.22
C ARG A 183 -0.16 9.68 44.62
N ASP A 184 0.22 9.32 45.84
CA ASP A 184 1.64 9.31 46.22
C ASP A 184 2.30 8.09 45.56
N LEU A 185 2.96 8.33 44.42
CA LEU A 185 3.65 7.28 43.66
C LEU A 185 4.87 6.69 44.38
N SER A 186 5.21 7.18 45.58
CA SER A 186 6.24 6.57 46.42
C SER A 186 5.77 5.36 47.24
N HIS A 187 4.47 5.08 47.26
CA HIS A 187 3.89 3.95 47.98
C HIS A 187 4.34 2.61 47.37
N GLY A 188 4.92 1.71 48.18
CA GLY A 188 5.48 0.42 47.73
C GLY A 188 7.02 0.36 47.68
N MET A 189 7.71 1.49 47.91
CA MET A 189 9.17 1.60 47.85
C MET A 189 9.90 1.32 49.17
N ASP A 190 9.17 1.08 50.27
CA ASP A 190 9.72 0.87 51.62
C ASP A 190 10.69 -0.33 51.74
N GLY A 191 10.72 -1.21 50.72
CA GLY A 191 11.68 -2.32 50.61
C GLY A 191 12.83 -2.14 49.62
N ILE A 192 12.84 -1.08 48.79
CA ILE A 192 13.77 -0.92 47.65
C ILE A 192 14.71 0.26 47.82
N LEU A 193 14.29 1.34 48.50
CA LEU A 193 15.13 2.53 48.70
C LEU A 193 15.35 2.80 50.18
N GLY A 194 16.61 2.65 50.62
CA GLY A 194 17.03 3.12 51.93
C GLY A 194 16.72 4.61 52.07
N THR A 195 15.95 4.95 53.09
CA THR A 195 15.58 6.33 53.46
C THR A 195 16.79 7.27 53.36
N LYS A 196 16.87 8.16 52.35
CA LYS A 196 17.42 9.53 52.48
C LYS A 196 17.60 10.45 51.26
N GLU A 197 17.25 10.13 50.03
CA GLU A 197 17.44 11.10 48.93
C GLU A 197 16.15 11.49 48.21
N LYS A 198 15.41 12.44 48.81
CA LYS A 198 14.57 13.36 48.03
C LYS A 198 15.50 14.34 47.29
N LYS A 199 16.10 13.90 46.17
CA LYS A 199 16.84 14.79 45.28
C LYS A 199 15.85 15.63 44.49
N ARG A 200 16.08 16.94 44.52
CA ARG A 200 15.35 17.95 43.75
C ARG A 200 15.91 17.90 42.33
N PHE A 201 15.10 17.51 41.36
CA PHE A 201 15.57 17.33 39.98
C PHE A 201 15.78 18.66 39.24
N VAL A 202 16.81 18.64 38.39
CA VAL A 202 17.14 19.68 37.41
C VAL A 202 16.35 19.35 36.15
N ARG A 203 15.71 20.37 35.56
CA ARG A 203 14.98 20.33 34.28
C ARG A 203 15.93 19.96 33.14
N ALA A 204 16.18 18.67 32.91
CA ALA A 204 16.82 18.24 31.68
C ALA A 204 15.77 18.11 30.58
N ALA A 205 16.09 18.59 29.38
CA ALA A 205 15.35 18.22 28.18
C ALA A 205 15.51 16.72 27.95
N ARG A 206 14.49 16.06 27.43
CA ARG A 206 14.52 14.64 27.10
C ARG A 206 15.71 14.34 26.19
N ASN A 207 16.30 13.15 26.36
CA ASN A 207 17.36 12.70 25.45
C ASN A 207 16.77 12.42 24.06
N ASN A 208 17.17 13.22 23.06
CA ASN A 208 16.71 13.13 21.68
C ASN A 208 17.30 11.90 20.94
N ASP A 209 18.30 11.25 21.52
CA ASP A 209 19.03 10.13 20.90
C ASP A 209 18.36 8.77 21.14
N VAL A 210 17.15 8.71 21.72
CA VAL A 210 16.52 7.45 22.14
C VAL A 210 15.03 7.40 21.81
N LYS A 211 14.64 6.32 21.12
CA LYS A 211 13.24 5.88 21.00
C LYS A 211 12.92 4.85 22.09
N TYR A 212 11.75 4.95 22.72
CA TYR A 212 11.31 4.00 23.74
C TYR A 212 10.26 3.03 23.21
N THR A 213 10.43 1.75 23.50
CA THR A 213 9.35 0.75 23.39
C THR A 213 8.90 0.34 24.78
N TYR A 214 7.64 0.60 25.13
CA TYR A 214 7.03 0.17 26.39
C TYR A 214 6.18 -1.09 26.18
N ARG A 215 6.33 -2.04 27.10
CA ARG A 215 5.49 -3.24 27.17
C ARG A 215 4.15 -2.89 27.79
N LEU A 216 3.11 -2.90 26.96
CA LEU A 216 1.75 -2.57 27.31
C LEU A 216 0.96 -3.85 27.61
N ALA A 217 0.33 -3.93 28.78
CA ALA A 217 -0.62 -4.97 29.12
C ALA A 217 -2.05 -4.42 29.06
N MET A 218 -2.86 -4.94 28.14
CA MET A 218 -4.24 -4.52 27.90
C MET A 218 -5.21 -5.57 28.42
N SER A 219 -5.86 -5.30 29.54
CA SER A 219 -6.97 -6.14 30.03
C SER A 219 -8.28 -5.75 29.35
N ALA A 220 -9.17 -6.71 29.14
CA ALA A 220 -10.50 -6.48 28.61
C ALA A 220 -11.55 -7.15 29.50
N ALA A 221 -12.45 -6.36 30.08
CA ALA A 221 -13.62 -6.88 30.78
C ALA A 221 -14.52 -7.69 29.82
N ALA A 222 -15.30 -8.62 30.35
CA ALA A 222 -16.16 -9.48 29.56
C ALA A 222 -17.17 -8.68 28.72
N GLU A 223 -17.73 -7.61 29.28
CA GLU A 223 -18.68 -6.73 28.60
C GLU A 223 -18.04 -5.97 27.44
N TYR A 224 -16.75 -5.61 27.54
CA TYR A 224 -16.01 -5.06 26.40
C TYR A 224 -15.85 -6.15 25.33
N SER A 225 -15.39 -7.33 25.73
CA SER A 225 -15.15 -8.45 24.80
C SER A 225 -16.39 -8.81 23.99
N GLU A 226 -17.58 -8.81 24.61
CA GLU A 226 -18.86 -9.09 23.94
C GLU A 226 -19.21 -8.11 22.80
N GLN A 227 -18.62 -6.91 22.77
CA GLN A 227 -18.83 -5.94 21.68
C GLN A 227 -18.06 -6.29 20.40
N HIS A 228 -17.06 -7.18 20.48
CA HIS A 228 -16.09 -7.37 19.40
C HIS A 228 -16.16 -8.74 18.72
N TYR A 229 -17.16 -9.55 19.01
CA TYR A 229 -17.46 -10.78 18.28
C TYR A 229 -18.96 -10.96 18.07
N ASP A 230 -19.35 -11.80 17.11
CA ASP A 230 -20.75 -12.14 16.88
C ASP A 230 -21.27 -13.04 18.01
N THR A 231 -22.01 -12.44 18.95
CA THR A 231 -22.63 -13.15 20.08
C THR A 231 -23.75 -14.11 19.65
N THR A 232 -24.22 -14.03 18.40
CA THR A 232 -25.21 -14.94 17.83
C THR A 232 -24.58 -16.17 17.17
N ALA A 233 -23.29 -16.09 16.83
CA ALA A 233 -22.53 -17.20 16.28
C ALA A 233 -22.02 -18.13 17.39
N ASN A 234 -22.01 -19.44 17.11
CA ASN A 234 -21.47 -20.44 18.02
C ASN A 234 -19.93 -20.50 17.92
N LEU A 235 -19.27 -19.43 18.37
CA LEU A 235 -17.82 -19.28 18.36
C LEU A 235 -17.19 -19.96 19.58
N SER A 236 -16.06 -20.63 19.38
CA SER A 236 -15.19 -21.09 20.46
C SER A 236 -14.55 -19.92 21.20
N ASP A 237 -14.10 -20.13 22.44
CA ASP A 237 -13.42 -19.09 23.21
C ASP A 237 -12.13 -18.60 22.53
N ALA A 238 -11.47 -19.47 21.77
CA ALA A 238 -10.30 -19.11 20.97
C ALA A 238 -10.66 -18.12 19.84
N GLU A 239 -11.79 -18.35 19.16
CA GLU A 239 -12.29 -17.44 18.11
C GLU A 239 -12.72 -16.09 18.70
N LYS A 240 -13.43 -16.11 19.84
CA LYS A 240 -13.82 -14.89 20.57
C LYS A 240 -12.59 -14.09 20.99
N LYS A 241 -11.61 -14.72 21.65
CA LYS A 241 -10.35 -14.05 22.05
C LYS A 241 -9.57 -13.54 20.84
N SER A 242 -9.57 -14.26 19.72
CA SER A 242 -8.94 -13.76 18.48
C SER A 242 -9.60 -12.48 17.97
N SER A 243 -10.92 -12.36 18.08
CA SER A 243 -11.67 -11.18 17.64
C SER A 243 -11.38 -9.96 18.52
N VAL A 244 -11.34 -10.16 19.83
CA VAL A 244 -10.99 -9.10 20.81
C VAL A 244 -9.53 -8.70 20.69
N MET A 245 -8.61 -9.67 20.55
CA MET A 245 -7.20 -9.40 20.33
C MET A 245 -6.95 -8.60 19.04
N ALA A 246 -7.70 -8.88 17.98
CA ALA A 246 -7.62 -8.10 16.74
C ALA A 246 -7.99 -6.62 16.97
N GLU A 247 -9.02 -6.36 17.78
CA GLU A 247 -9.41 -5.00 18.15
C GLU A 247 -8.34 -4.30 18.98
N ILE A 248 -7.80 -4.97 20.00
CA ILE A 248 -6.72 -4.42 20.84
C ILE A 248 -5.49 -4.12 19.98
N VAL A 249 -5.12 -4.99 19.05
CA VAL A 249 -3.99 -4.76 18.15
C VAL A 249 -4.24 -3.56 17.24
N SER A 250 -5.43 -3.42 16.66
CA SER A 250 -5.79 -2.22 15.89
C SER A 250 -5.64 -0.97 16.75
N MET A 251 -6.24 -0.95 17.95
CA MET A 251 -6.15 0.18 18.88
C MET A 251 -4.70 0.56 19.20
N VAL A 252 -3.86 -0.40 19.58
CA VAL A 252 -2.45 -0.13 19.89
C VAL A 252 -1.68 0.32 18.66
N ASN A 253 -1.99 -0.22 17.48
CA ASN A 253 -1.38 0.24 16.23
C ASN A 253 -1.75 1.69 15.92
N ARG A 254 -3.00 2.11 16.17
CA ARG A 254 -3.45 3.50 16.03
C ARG A 254 -2.82 4.42 17.08
N LEU A 255 -2.75 3.99 18.34
CA LEU A 255 -2.06 4.73 19.40
C LEU A 255 -0.59 4.98 19.04
N ASN A 256 0.09 3.99 18.47
CA ASN A 256 1.48 4.13 18.03
C ASN A 256 1.66 5.15 16.91
N GLU A 257 0.64 5.48 16.12
CA GLU A 257 0.73 6.58 15.16
C GLU A 257 0.89 7.94 15.85
N VAL A 258 0.20 8.13 16.98
CA VAL A 258 0.26 9.37 17.76
C VAL A 258 1.49 9.38 18.66
N PHE A 259 1.70 8.34 19.47
CA PHE A 259 2.79 8.28 20.44
C PHE A 259 4.17 8.20 19.79
N THR A 260 4.30 7.60 18.59
CA THR A 260 5.58 7.65 17.87
C THR A 260 5.88 9.06 17.40
N VAL A 261 4.92 9.74 16.77
CA VAL A 261 5.13 11.08 16.19
C VAL A 261 5.33 12.14 17.26
N GLU A 262 4.49 12.14 18.29
CA GLU A 262 4.50 13.18 19.34
C GLU A 262 5.60 12.96 20.37
N LEU A 263 5.98 11.70 20.62
CA LEU A 263 6.79 11.32 21.77
C LEU A 263 7.89 10.33 21.43
N GLY A 264 8.14 9.89 20.20
CA GLY A 264 9.15 8.84 19.96
C GLY A 264 8.94 7.59 20.83
N VAL A 265 7.67 7.23 21.10
CA VAL A 265 7.26 6.09 21.92
C VAL A 265 6.50 5.09 21.05
N ASP A 266 6.88 3.82 21.17
CA ASP A 266 6.11 2.68 20.68
C ASP A 266 5.56 1.87 21.86
N PHE A 267 4.35 1.36 21.70
CA PHE A 267 3.80 0.29 22.52
C PHE A 267 3.92 -1.05 21.81
N GLN A 268 4.39 -2.05 22.56
CA GLN A 268 4.31 -3.45 22.19
C GLN A 268 3.50 -4.18 23.25
N LEU A 269 2.54 -5.02 22.84
CA LEU A 269 1.79 -5.84 23.79
C LEU A 269 2.70 -6.83 24.50
N VAL A 270 2.38 -7.16 25.75
CA VAL A 270 3.09 -8.24 26.48
C VAL A 270 2.78 -9.61 25.90
N GLU A 271 3.74 -10.54 26.01
CA GLU A 271 3.47 -11.94 25.70
C GLU A 271 2.34 -12.47 26.58
N ASN A 272 1.44 -13.26 26.01
CA ASN A 272 0.26 -13.80 26.70
C ASN A 272 -0.79 -12.78 27.15
N ASN A 273 -0.86 -11.60 26.52
CA ASN A 273 -1.94 -10.64 26.77
C ASN A 273 -3.36 -11.21 26.57
N ASP A 274 -3.53 -12.27 25.76
CA ASP A 274 -4.79 -12.99 25.61
C ASP A 274 -5.30 -13.66 26.90
N ASN A 275 -4.45 -13.81 27.93
CA ASN A 275 -4.86 -14.35 29.23
C ASN A 275 -5.68 -13.35 30.07
N VAL A 276 -5.55 -12.05 29.81
CA VAL A 276 -6.30 -10.99 30.50
C VAL A 276 -7.45 -10.43 29.66
N ILE A 277 -7.85 -11.19 28.64
CA ILE A 277 -9.11 -11.02 27.91
C ILE A 277 -10.15 -11.94 28.54
N PHE A 278 -11.13 -11.35 29.20
CA PHE A 278 -12.23 -12.07 29.84
C PHE A 278 -13.43 -12.16 28.91
N LEU A 279 -14.17 -13.27 28.98
CA LEU A 279 -15.30 -13.57 28.08
C LEU A 279 -16.62 -13.87 28.83
N ASP A 280 -16.57 -13.91 30.15
CA ASP A 280 -17.71 -14.27 31.00
C ASP A 280 -17.78 -13.31 32.20
N ALA A 281 -18.77 -12.41 32.16
CA ALA A 281 -19.00 -11.39 33.18
C ALA A 281 -19.33 -11.96 34.57
N SER A 282 -19.65 -13.26 34.67
CA SER A 282 -19.89 -13.90 35.96
C SER A 282 -18.62 -14.39 36.66
N SER A 283 -17.51 -14.50 35.91
CA SER A 283 -16.25 -15.03 36.41
C SER A 283 -15.05 -14.09 36.19
N ASP A 284 -15.24 -12.97 35.50
CA ASP A 284 -14.23 -11.95 35.34
C ASP A 284 -14.07 -11.10 36.62
N PRO A 285 -12.90 -10.46 36.82
CA PRO A 285 -12.57 -9.77 38.07
C PRO A 285 -13.06 -8.32 38.12
N PHE A 286 -13.79 -7.86 37.10
CA PHE A 286 -14.09 -6.46 36.87
C PHE A 286 -15.58 -6.17 37.07
N ALA A 287 -15.90 -4.99 37.60
CA ALA A 287 -17.28 -4.55 37.83
C ALA A 287 -17.86 -3.79 36.63
N ASN A 288 -17.06 -3.58 35.58
CA ASN A 288 -17.35 -2.77 34.41
C ASN A 288 -17.64 -1.31 34.79
N ASP A 289 -16.78 -0.73 35.65
CA ASP A 289 -16.88 0.65 36.13
C ASP A 289 -15.51 1.34 36.24
N SER A 290 -15.51 2.61 36.70
CA SER A 290 -14.29 3.43 36.82
C SER A 290 -13.29 2.93 37.89
N ASP A 291 -13.72 2.10 38.83
CA ASP A 291 -12.86 1.58 39.88
C ASP A 291 -11.99 0.40 39.41
N ASP A 292 -12.33 -0.20 38.27
CA ASP A 292 -11.64 -1.35 37.68
C ASP A 292 -10.16 -1.09 37.38
N GLY A 293 -9.74 0.16 37.12
CA GLY A 293 -8.32 0.49 37.01
C GLY A 293 -7.53 0.04 38.24
N SER A 294 -8.07 0.26 39.44
CA SER A 294 -7.39 -0.10 40.69
C SER A 294 -7.31 -1.63 40.86
N LEU A 295 -8.32 -2.35 40.38
CA LEU A 295 -8.36 -3.82 40.39
C LEU A 295 -7.41 -4.42 39.36
N ASN A 296 -7.29 -3.77 38.19
CA ASN A 296 -6.47 -4.19 37.08
C ASN A 296 -4.98 -4.33 37.46
N GLN A 297 -4.50 -3.53 38.42
CA GLN A 297 -3.17 -3.70 38.98
C GLN A 297 -2.93 -5.11 39.54
N ASN A 298 -3.87 -5.63 40.34
CA ASN A 298 -3.71 -6.96 40.92
C ASN A 298 -3.85 -8.06 39.87
N VAL A 299 -4.72 -7.86 38.87
CA VAL A 299 -4.93 -8.81 37.76
C VAL A 299 -3.65 -8.95 36.94
N LEU A 300 -3.07 -7.82 36.53
CA LEU A 300 -1.87 -7.81 35.69
C LEU A 300 -0.60 -8.26 36.45
N ASP A 301 -0.46 -7.89 37.71
CA ASP A 301 0.65 -8.37 38.54
C ASP A 301 0.57 -9.89 38.81
N ALA A 302 -0.63 -10.45 38.93
CA ALA A 302 -0.82 -11.89 39.10
C ALA A 302 -0.46 -12.69 37.84
N GLU A 303 -0.80 -12.17 36.66
CA GLU A 303 -0.55 -12.85 35.38
C GLU A 303 0.90 -12.68 34.90
N PHE A 304 1.40 -11.45 34.86
CA PHE A 304 2.69 -11.13 34.23
C PHE A 304 3.82 -10.89 35.24
N GLY A 305 3.46 -10.70 36.51
CA GLY A 305 4.39 -10.20 37.52
C GLY A 305 4.67 -8.70 37.38
N VAL A 306 5.09 -8.09 38.48
CA VAL A 306 5.39 -6.65 38.57
C VAL A 306 6.47 -6.19 37.56
N ASN A 307 7.34 -7.08 37.08
CA ASN A 307 8.36 -6.75 36.07
C ASN A 307 7.98 -7.20 34.64
N GLY A 308 6.83 -7.86 34.46
CA GLY A 308 6.42 -8.41 33.16
C GLY A 308 5.91 -7.38 32.16
N TYR A 309 5.56 -6.19 32.63
CA TYR A 309 4.96 -5.12 31.84
C TYR A 309 5.37 -3.74 32.38
N ASP A 310 5.32 -2.70 31.54
CA ASP A 310 5.76 -1.34 31.91
C ASP A 310 4.56 -0.44 32.24
N ILE A 311 3.47 -0.62 31.51
CA ILE A 311 2.18 0.06 31.71
C ILE A 311 1.04 -0.91 31.43
N GLY A 312 -0.02 -0.82 32.24
CA GLY A 312 -1.23 -1.58 32.09
C GLY A 312 -2.44 -0.67 31.92
N HIS A 313 -3.42 -1.12 31.16
CA HIS A 313 -4.67 -0.39 30.98
C HIS A 313 -5.81 -1.38 30.78
N ILE A 314 -7.01 -1.08 31.31
CA ILE A 314 -8.20 -1.89 31.09
C ILE A 314 -9.18 -1.18 30.16
N VAL A 315 -9.75 -1.93 29.22
CA VAL A 315 -10.90 -1.49 28.42
C VAL A 315 -12.20 -2.15 28.89
N ASN A 316 -13.22 -1.31 29.04
CA ASN A 316 -14.53 -1.66 29.58
C ASN A 316 -15.67 -1.29 28.61
N ALA A 317 -16.89 -1.76 28.90
CA ALA A 317 -18.11 -1.34 28.21
C ALA A 317 -18.82 -0.15 28.90
N ASP A 318 -18.42 0.21 30.12
CA ASP A 318 -18.92 1.35 30.89
C ASP A 318 -17.83 1.86 31.85
N GLY A 319 -18.09 2.91 32.61
CA GLY A 319 -17.15 3.46 33.60
C GLY A 319 -16.33 4.66 33.11
N GLY A 320 -16.47 5.05 31.85
CA GLY A 320 -15.85 6.28 31.33
C GLY A 320 -14.31 6.22 31.29
N GLY A 321 -13.65 7.35 31.46
CA GLY A 321 -12.18 7.46 31.48
C GLY A 321 -11.65 7.89 32.84
N LEU A 322 -10.68 7.13 33.38
CA LEU A 322 -9.99 7.46 34.62
C LEU A 322 -8.62 6.77 34.72
N ALA A 323 -7.58 7.55 35.05
CA ALA A 323 -6.24 7.02 35.26
C ALA A 323 -5.48 7.68 36.41
N VAL A 324 -4.51 6.98 36.99
CA VAL A 324 -3.53 7.56 37.92
C VAL A 324 -2.53 8.42 37.16
N LEU A 325 -2.37 9.67 37.61
CA LEU A 325 -1.44 10.63 37.01
C LEU A 325 0.01 10.16 37.18
N GLY A 326 0.76 10.04 36.09
CA GLY A 326 2.18 9.67 36.10
C GLY A 326 2.45 8.20 36.47
N ALA A 327 1.46 7.33 36.35
CA ALA A 327 1.56 5.92 36.74
C ALA A 327 2.61 5.08 35.99
N LEU A 328 3.11 5.54 34.83
CA LEU A 328 4.07 4.79 34.00
C LEU A 328 5.20 4.21 34.86
N CYS A 329 5.37 2.88 34.77
CA CYS A 329 6.35 2.09 35.49
C CYS A 329 6.34 2.18 37.02
N SER A 330 5.31 2.79 37.62
CA SER A 330 5.14 2.90 39.06
C SER A 330 4.55 1.60 39.64
N PRO A 331 5.30 0.84 40.48
CA PRO A 331 4.77 -0.37 41.10
C PRO A 331 3.47 -0.09 41.87
N GLY A 332 2.46 -0.93 41.69
CA GLY A 332 1.17 -0.78 42.37
C GLY A 332 0.21 0.26 41.76
N PHE A 333 0.65 1.04 40.76
CA PHE A 333 -0.21 2.01 40.08
C PHE A 333 -0.13 1.99 38.56
N LYS A 334 0.92 1.40 37.96
CA LYS A 334 1.16 1.37 36.51
C LYS A 334 0.06 0.72 35.68
N ALA A 335 -0.88 0.01 36.30
CA ALA A 335 -2.05 -0.58 35.65
C ALA A 335 -3.39 0.10 36.02
N ASP A 336 -3.36 1.14 36.85
CA ASP A 336 -4.53 1.91 37.31
C ASP A 336 -4.94 2.96 36.28
N GLY A 337 -5.35 2.47 35.12
CA GLY A 337 -5.97 3.23 34.03
C GLY A 337 -7.09 2.43 33.41
N VAL A 338 -8.25 3.06 33.22
CA VAL A 338 -9.46 2.48 32.63
C VAL A 338 -10.05 3.40 31.58
N THR A 339 -10.50 2.81 30.47
CA THR A 339 -11.33 3.46 29.46
C THR A 339 -12.52 2.57 29.13
N GLY A 340 -13.74 3.06 29.31
CA GLY A 340 -14.97 2.28 29.11
C GLY A 340 -16.06 3.02 28.36
N SER A 341 -16.64 2.36 27.35
CA SER A 341 -17.75 2.89 26.55
C SER A 341 -18.65 1.76 26.02
N ASN A 342 -19.94 2.02 25.91
CA ASN A 342 -20.88 1.07 25.32
C ASN A 342 -20.81 1.00 23.79
N GLN A 343 -19.90 1.78 23.19
CA GLN A 343 -19.55 1.82 21.77
C GLN A 343 -18.02 1.90 21.66
N ALA A 344 -17.31 0.89 22.16
CA ALA A 344 -15.85 0.91 22.32
C ALA A 344 -15.07 0.57 21.04
N THR A 345 -15.44 1.16 19.92
CA THR A 345 -14.81 0.93 18.60
C THR A 345 -14.45 2.25 17.90
N GLY A 346 -13.46 2.19 17.01
CA GLY A 346 -13.06 3.31 16.14
C GLY A 346 -12.25 4.41 16.83
N ASP A 347 -11.75 5.35 16.03
CA ASP A 347 -10.75 6.34 16.48
C ASP A 347 -11.30 7.34 17.51
N ALA A 348 -12.62 7.60 17.50
CA ALA A 348 -13.26 8.40 18.55
C ALA A 348 -13.14 7.75 19.94
N PHE A 349 -13.03 6.42 20.03
CA PHE A 349 -12.76 5.73 21.30
C PHE A 349 -11.25 5.64 21.57
N TRP A 350 -10.48 5.21 20.58
CA TRP A 350 -9.03 4.96 20.76
C TRP A 350 -8.22 6.25 20.95
N ILE A 351 -8.53 7.34 20.26
CA ILE A 351 -7.76 8.58 20.28
C ILE A 351 -8.33 9.58 21.29
N ASP A 352 -9.63 9.91 21.24
CA ASP A 352 -10.19 10.90 22.18
C ASP A 352 -10.19 10.42 23.64
N PHE A 353 -10.22 9.10 23.88
CA PHE A 353 -10.36 8.51 25.22
C PHE A 353 -9.18 7.66 25.64
N VAL A 354 -8.82 6.59 24.90
CA VAL A 354 -7.72 5.72 25.36
C VAL A 354 -6.38 6.46 25.35
N ALA A 355 -6.07 7.23 24.30
CA ALA A 355 -4.86 8.06 24.29
C ALA A 355 -4.87 9.13 25.38
N HIS A 356 -6.04 9.69 25.72
CA HIS A 356 -6.21 10.65 26.82
C HIS A 356 -5.84 10.04 28.17
N GLU A 357 -6.38 8.87 28.48
CA GLU A 357 -6.10 8.20 29.75
C GLU A 357 -4.65 7.67 29.82
N LEU A 358 -4.09 7.19 28.69
CA LEU A 358 -2.66 6.90 28.60
C LEU A 358 -1.83 8.18 28.80
N GLY A 359 -2.25 9.33 28.29
CA GLY A 359 -1.62 10.62 28.55
C GLY A 359 -1.54 10.94 30.05
N HIS A 360 -2.61 10.68 30.81
CA HIS A 360 -2.58 10.77 32.27
C HIS A 360 -1.61 9.78 32.90
N GLN A 361 -1.59 8.51 32.48
CA GLN A 361 -0.61 7.54 32.98
C GLN A 361 0.84 7.95 32.68
N PHE A 362 1.06 8.69 31.60
CA PHE A 362 2.34 9.31 31.27
C PHE A 362 2.59 10.67 31.96
N GLY A 363 1.62 11.20 32.72
CA GLY A 363 1.82 12.37 33.58
C GLY A 363 1.20 13.68 33.10
N ALA A 364 0.50 13.69 31.95
CA ALA A 364 -0.14 14.90 31.46
C ALA A 364 -1.42 15.25 32.25
N ASN A 365 -1.63 16.54 32.50
CA ASN A 365 -2.86 17.09 33.06
C ASN A 365 -3.81 17.58 31.96
N HIS A 366 -5.06 17.87 32.37
CA HIS A 366 -6.05 18.45 31.48
C HIS A 366 -5.67 19.86 31.02
N THR A 367 -5.79 20.12 29.72
CA THR A 367 -5.33 21.37 29.10
C THR A 367 -6.41 22.44 28.95
N PHE A 368 -7.68 22.09 29.15
CA PHE A 368 -8.81 22.97 28.90
C PHE A 368 -9.06 23.98 30.02
N ASP A 369 -9.69 25.10 29.67
CA ASP A 369 -9.93 26.23 30.57
C ASP A 369 -11.43 26.50 30.85
N GLY A 370 -12.33 25.70 30.30
CA GLY A 370 -13.76 25.72 30.61
C GLY A 370 -14.04 25.27 32.05
N ALA A 371 -15.17 25.70 32.61
CA ALA A 371 -15.59 25.33 33.97
C ALA A 371 -17.11 25.15 34.08
N VAL A 372 -17.75 24.67 33.02
CA VAL A 372 -19.19 24.35 32.97
C VAL A 372 -19.40 22.91 32.47
N SER A 373 -20.52 22.30 32.87
CA SER A 373 -20.84 20.90 32.49
C SER A 373 -19.70 19.96 32.94
N SER A 374 -19.27 19.02 32.11
CA SER A 374 -18.19 18.08 32.41
C SER A 374 -16.83 18.75 32.70
N CYS A 375 -16.63 20.01 32.34
CA CYS A 375 -15.40 20.74 32.68
C CYS A 375 -15.35 21.21 34.15
N GLU A 376 -16.49 21.35 34.85
CA GLU A 376 -16.57 22.06 36.15
C GLU A 376 -15.65 21.48 37.22
N SER A 377 -15.68 20.15 37.43
CA SER A 377 -14.87 19.47 38.46
C SER A 377 -13.55 18.89 37.93
N ASN A 378 -13.23 19.12 36.65
CA ASN A 378 -12.15 18.41 35.96
C ASN A 378 -11.04 19.35 35.45
N ARG A 379 -11.21 20.67 35.53
CA ARG A 379 -10.18 21.64 35.13
C ARG A 379 -8.95 21.56 36.05
N GLU A 380 -7.75 21.63 35.47
CA GLU A 380 -6.49 21.75 36.20
C GLU A 380 -5.87 23.14 36.03
N ASP A 381 -5.82 23.92 37.12
CA ASP A 381 -5.36 25.33 37.11
C ASP A 381 -3.96 25.49 36.54
N THR A 382 -3.08 24.51 36.79
CA THR A 382 -1.69 24.56 36.35
C THR A 382 -1.49 24.14 34.89
N ALA A 383 -2.51 23.57 34.23
CA ALA A 383 -2.43 23.09 32.86
C ALA A 383 -3.48 23.69 31.91
N ALA A 384 -4.39 24.55 32.39
CA ALA A 384 -5.49 25.15 31.60
C ALA A 384 -5.04 26.21 30.57
N PHE A 385 -4.43 25.76 29.46
CA PHE A 385 -3.91 26.59 28.37
C PHE A 385 -4.82 26.69 27.14
N GLU A 386 -5.87 25.88 27.04
CA GLU A 386 -6.75 25.85 25.88
C GLU A 386 -8.13 26.47 26.19
N PRO A 387 -8.67 27.36 25.33
CA PRO A 387 -9.91 28.06 25.61
C PRO A 387 -11.12 27.11 25.60
N GLY A 388 -12.03 27.32 26.56
CA GLY A 388 -13.26 26.53 26.69
C GLY A 388 -12.97 25.05 26.87
N ALA A 389 -13.61 24.20 26.07
CA ALA A 389 -13.42 22.74 26.14
C ALA A 389 -12.05 22.25 25.61
N GLY A 390 -11.27 23.13 24.95
CA GLY A 390 -10.01 22.80 24.28
C GLY A 390 -10.16 21.94 23.01
N THR A 391 -9.03 21.66 22.35
CA THR A 391 -8.95 20.96 21.07
C THR A 391 -7.88 19.87 20.99
N THR A 392 -6.91 19.76 21.90
CA THR A 392 -5.90 18.68 21.87
C THR A 392 -6.32 17.44 22.68
N ILE A 393 -5.54 16.35 22.62
CA ILE A 393 -5.86 15.06 23.25
C ILE A 393 -6.24 15.21 24.73
N MET A 394 -5.51 16.02 25.51
CA MET A 394 -5.77 16.20 26.96
C MET A 394 -6.92 17.18 27.27
N SER A 395 -7.68 17.59 26.26
CA SER A 395 -8.84 18.46 26.39
C SER A 395 -10.16 17.68 26.53
N TYR A 396 -11.24 18.41 26.79
CA TYR A 396 -12.61 17.90 26.92
C TYR A 396 -13.49 18.30 25.74
N ALA A 397 -12.89 18.37 24.54
CA ALA A 397 -13.56 18.67 23.28
C ALA A 397 -14.99 18.08 23.22
N GLY A 398 -15.99 18.96 23.08
CA GLY A 398 -17.40 18.60 22.96
C GLY A 398 -18.13 18.16 24.25
N LEU A 399 -17.48 18.14 25.42
CA LEU A 399 -18.08 17.70 26.69
C LEU A 399 -18.50 18.85 27.63
N CYS A 400 -18.18 20.11 27.29
CA CYS A 400 -18.33 21.27 28.17
C CYS A 400 -19.46 22.23 27.75
N GLY A 401 -20.52 21.71 27.13
CA GLY A 401 -21.73 22.49 26.83
C GLY A 401 -21.47 23.72 25.96
N GLU A 402 -21.80 24.91 26.46
CA GLU A 402 -21.75 26.15 25.68
C GLU A 402 -20.34 26.67 25.39
N VAL A 403 -19.32 26.18 26.10
CA VAL A 403 -17.91 26.53 25.85
C VAL A 403 -17.18 25.51 24.97
N ASN A 404 -17.93 24.64 24.28
CA ASN A 404 -17.38 23.73 23.27
C ASN A 404 -16.92 24.50 22.02
N VAL A 405 -15.66 24.30 21.64
CA VAL A 405 -15.02 24.92 20.46
C VAL A 405 -14.93 23.97 19.26
N THR A 406 -14.85 22.69 19.56
CA THR A 406 -14.82 21.58 18.61
C THR A 406 -15.58 20.43 19.22
N ASN A 407 -16.02 19.53 18.35
CA ASN A 407 -16.55 18.26 18.77
C ASN A 407 -15.37 17.33 19.05
N GLN A 408 -14.42 17.15 18.14
CA GLN A 408 -13.33 16.17 18.30
C GLN A 408 -12.00 16.83 18.67
N VAL A 409 -11.15 16.10 19.39
CA VAL A 409 -9.74 16.50 19.55
C VAL A 409 -8.97 16.39 18.23
N HIS A 410 -7.88 17.11 18.12
CA HIS A 410 -6.83 16.83 17.16
C HIS A 410 -5.94 15.70 17.69
N ASP A 411 -5.42 14.87 16.80
CA ASP A 411 -4.59 13.69 17.14
C ASP A 411 -3.16 14.08 17.54
N ASN A 412 -3.02 15.13 18.36
CA ASN A 412 -1.75 15.66 18.86
C ASN A 412 -1.90 16.11 20.32
N TYR A 413 -0.78 16.12 21.04
CA TYR A 413 -0.71 16.67 22.38
C TYR A 413 -0.42 18.18 22.31
N HIS A 414 -0.92 18.92 23.30
CA HIS A 414 -0.54 20.32 23.51
C HIS A 414 0.92 20.41 24.00
N HIS A 415 1.62 21.52 23.73
CA HIS A 415 3.01 21.74 24.17
C HIS A 415 3.20 21.47 25.67
N HIS A 416 2.19 21.81 26.48
CA HIS A 416 2.24 21.58 27.92
C HIS A 416 2.15 20.09 28.28
N SER A 417 1.25 19.34 27.65
CA SER A 417 1.15 17.89 27.86
C SER A 417 2.42 17.18 27.41
N LEU A 418 3.01 17.58 26.27
CA LEU A 418 4.31 17.08 25.82
C LEU A 418 5.40 17.34 26.85
N LYS A 419 5.42 18.54 27.43
CA LYS A 419 6.36 18.89 28.50
C LYS A 419 6.19 17.97 29.72
N GLU A 420 4.97 17.80 30.24
CA GLU A 420 4.71 16.97 31.43
C GLU A 420 5.06 15.49 31.19
N ILE A 421 4.70 14.96 30.01
CA ILE A 421 5.02 13.59 29.63
C ILE A 421 6.54 13.40 29.51
N ASN A 422 7.25 14.32 28.86
CA ASN A 422 8.69 14.24 28.72
C ASN A 422 9.41 14.39 30.06
N GLU A 423 8.91 15.24 30.96
CA GLU A 423 9.41 15.33 32.34
C GLU A 423 9.24 13.98 33.06
N ARG A 424 8.09 13.31 32.90
CA ARG A 424 7.85 12.00 33.51
C ARG A 424 8.76 10.90 32.95
N ILE A 425 8.97 10.87 31.63
CA ILE A 425 9.89 9.92 30.99
C ILE A 425 11.32 10.17 31.50
N THR A 426 11.75 11.42 31.59
CA THR A 426 13.09 11.79 32.09
C THR A 426 13.29 11.36 33.55
N GLU A 427 12.28 11.53 34.41
CA GLU A 427 12.34 11.03 35.80
C GLU A 427 12.57 9.51 35.87
N ILE A 428 11.91 8.76 34.99
CA ILE A 428 12.05 7.30 34.89
C ILE A 428 13.49 6.94 34.46
N GLU A 429 14.04 7.64 33.48
CA GLU A 429 15.42 7.47 33.00
C GLU A 429 16.46 7.71 34.11
N ASP A 430 16.25 8.73 34.93
CA ASP A 430 17.10 9.07 36.08
C ASP A 430 16.99 8.04 37.23
N GLY A 431 16.22 6.97 37.06
CA GLY A 431 16.04 5.89 38.00
C GLY A 431 15.05 6.21 39.13
N PHE A 432 14.16 7.18 38.92
CA PHE A 432 13.15 7.57 39.89
C PHE A 432 11.89 6.69 39.71
N PHE A 433 11.49 5.99 40.77
CA PHE A 433 10.26 5.16 40.84
C PHE A 433 10.20 3.88 39.98
N THR A 434 11.30 3.39 39.42
CA THR A 434 11.22 2.36 38.39
C THR A 434 11.31 0.93 38.89
N ILE A 435 10.48 0.06 38.31
CA ILE A 435 10.80 -1.35 38.12
C ILE A 435 12.10 -1.48 37.31
N ALA A 436 12.89 -2.53 37.55
CA ALA A 436 14.07 -2.78 36.72
C ALA A 436 13.64 -2.97 35.25
N ASN A 437 14.31 -2.28 34.31
CA ASN A 437 14.05 -2.33 32.86
C ASN A 437 12.67 -1.77 32.43
N CYS A 438 12.26 -0.64 33.00
CA CYS A 438 11.11 0.12 32.51
C CYS A 438 11.35 0.62 31.09
N GLY A 439 10.62 0.07 30.12
CA GLY A 439 10.79 0.39 28.71
C GLY A 439 12.14 -0.08 28.14
N THR A 440 12.19 -0.24 26.83
CA THR A 440 13.42 -0.54 26.11
C THR A 440 13.84 0.68 25.30
N ALA A 441 14.97 1.26 25.67
CA ALA A 441 15.64 2.31 24.92
C ALA A 441 16.34 1.72 23.69
N THR A 442 16.05 2.25 22.52
CA THR A 442 16.81 2.00 21.28
C THR A 442 17.43 3.29 20.80
N ALA A 443 18.71 3.24 20.42
CA ALA A 443 19.38 4.38 19.82
C ALA A 443 18.56 4.90 18.63
N ASN A 444 18.25 6.19 18.68
CA ASN A 444 17.57 6.88 17.61
C ASN A 444 18.64 7.42 16.65
N THR A 445 18.46 7.18 15.36
CA THR A 445 19.30 7.78 14.31
C THR A 445 18.71 9.09 13.79
N ASN A 446 17.52 9.46 14.28
CA ASN A 446 16.77 10.64 13.88
C ASN A 446 17.14 11.85 14.75
N ASN A 447 17.57 12.93 14.11
CA ASN A 447 17.83 14.23 14.69
C ASN A 447 16.52 15.01 14.81
N PHE A 448 16.29 15.62 15.97
CA PHE A 448 15.07 16.37 16.19
C PHE A 448 15.12 17.71 15.43
N PRO A 449 13.97 18.24 15.00
CA PRO A 449 13.93 19.52 14.31
C PRO A 449 14.36 20.67 15.24
N VAL A 450 15.18 21.58 14.72
CA VAL A 450 15.54 22.83 15.38
C VAL A 450 14.52 23.89 14.97
N VAL A 451 13.84 24.49 15.95
CA VAL A 451 12.71 25.40 15.74
C VAL A 451 13.08 26.81 16.14
N GLU A 452 12.67 27.78 15.33
CA GLU A 452 12.84 29.21 15.56
C GLU A 452 11.47 29.89 15.41
N ALA A 453 10.89 30.31 16.53
CA ALA A 453 9.57 30.94 16.57
C ALA A 453 9.61 32.35 15.96
N GLY A 454 10.75 33.05 16.05
CA GLY A 454 10.95 34.41 15.55
C GLY A 454 11.09 35.44 16.67
N ALA A 455 10.99 36.73 16.33
CA ALA A 455 11.15 37.82 17.30
C ALA A 455 9.87 38.08 18.12
N ASP A 456 10.02 38.68 19.30
CA ASP A 456 8.88 39.22 20.05
C ASP A 456 8.30 40.47 19.38
N TYR A 457 6.98 40.65 19.48
CA TYR A 457 6.28 41.76 18.83
C TYR A 457 5.43 42.58 19.80
N THR A 458 5.23 43.86 19.49
CA THR A 458 4.22 44.72 20.14
C THR A 458 3.13 45.07 19.14
N ILE A 459 1.87 44.73 19.43
CA ILE A 459 0.72 44.91 18.53
C ILE A 459 -0.37 45.80 19.17
N PRO A 460 -1.20 46.50 18.38
CA PRO A 460 -2.39 47.16 18.89
C PRO A 460 -3.48 46.16 19.32
N ALA A 461 -4.25 46.50 20.34
CA ALA A 461 -5.44 45.75 20.73
C ALA A 461 -6.49 45.70 19.60
N GLN A 462 -7.38 44.71 19.67
CA GLN A 462 -8.50 44.48 18.74
C GLN A 462 -8.08 44.40 17.26
N THR A 463 -6.86 43.95 16.99
CA THR A 463 -6.27 43.91 15.65
C THR A 463 -5.82 42.49 15.32
N TYR A 464 -6.05 42.06 14.07
CA TYR A 464 -5.61 40.75 13.60
C TYR A 464 -4.09 40.67 13.53
N PHE A 465 -3.53 39.49 13.73
CA PHE A 465 -2.11 39.25 13.57
C PHE A 465 -1.84 37.86 12.99
N ARG A 466 -0.65 37.68 12.43
CA ARG A 466 -0.18 36.39 11.93
C ARG A 466 1.21 36.10 12.45
N LEU A 467 1.43 34.89 12.95
CA LEU A 467 2.73 34.44 13.41
C LEU A 467 3.34 33.54 12.35
N THR A 468 4.64 33.71 12.12
CA THR A 468 5.43 32.92 11.18
C THR A 468 6.74 32.59 11.86
N GLY A 469 7.10 31.32 11.88
CA GLY A 469 8.44 30.88 12.29
C GLY A 469 9.07 29.98 11.24
N SER A 470 10.08 29.22 11.65
CA SER A 470 10.78 28.26 10.79
C SER A 470 11.30 27.10 11.60
N ALA A 471 11.59 25.99 10.94
CA ALA A 471 12.37 24.92 11.52
C ALA A 471 13.28 24.29 10.46
N THR A 472 14.37 23.69 10.92
CA THR A 472 15.28 22.91 10.08
C THR A 472 15.44 21.52 10.67
N ASP A 473 15.51 20.54 9.78
CA ASP A 473 15.76 19.15 10.12
C ASP A 473 16.98 18.66 9.35
N THR A 474 17.98 18.11 10.05
CA THR A 474 19.23 17.71 9.40
C THR A 474 19.10 16.42 8.60
N ASP A 475 18.07 15.63 8.86
CA ASP A 475 17.78 14.38 8.14
C ASP A 475 16.95 14.64 6.88
N GLY A 476 16.42 15.86 6.73
CA GLY A 476 15.61 16.27 5.60
C GLY A 476 14.15 15.82 5.71
N ASP A 477 13.69 15.49 6.92
CA ASP A 477 12.32 15.06 7.15
C ASP A 477 11.30 16.18 6.90
N ALA A 478 10.11 15.80 6.44
CA ALA A 478 9.03 16.76 6.21
C ALA A 478 8.42 17.20 7.54
N LEU A 479 8.51 18.50 7.81
CA LEU A 479 8.05 19.06 9.07
C LEU A 479 6.57 19.46 9.04
N THR A 480 5.89 19.20 10.16
CA THR A 480 4.57 19.77 10.46
C THR A 480 4.62 20.68 11.68
N TYR A 481 3.79 21.71 11.69
CA TYR A 481 3.88 22.85 12.61
C TYR A 481 2.56 23.09 13.34
N SER A 482 2.62 23.43 14.63
CA SER A 482 1.50 24.00 15.39
C SER A 482 1.94 25.26 16.14
N TRP A 483 1.07 26.27 16.13
CA TRP A 483 1.20 27.47 16.98
C TRP A 483 0.17 27.39 18.09
N GLU A 484 0.63 27.38 19.34
CA GLU A 484 -0.21 27.14 20.52
C GLU A 484 -0.01 28.26 21.54
N GLN A 485 -1.08 28.67 22.23
CA GLN A 485 -0.98 29.70 23.24
C GLN A 485 -0.56 29.09 24.58
N ALA A 486 0.30 29.80 25.32
CA ALA A 486 0.88 29.38 26.60
C ALA A 486 0.44 30.29 27.76
N ASP A 487 -0.74 30.90 27.65
CA ASP A 487 -1.33 31.73 28.71
C ASP A 487 -2.42 30.96 29.46
N ARG A 488 -2.48 31.17 30.78
CA ARG A 488 -3.48 30.58 31.67
C ARG A 488 -4.26 31.65 32.42
N ARG A 489 -5.38 31.27 33.01
CA ARG A 489 -6.08 32.04 34.05
C ARG A 489 -6.28 31.20 35.30
N ASN A 490 -6.54 31.87 36.42
CA ASN A 490 -6.75 31.20 37.70
C ASN A 490 -8.14 30.58 37.84
N VAL A 491 -9.14 31.06 37.10
CA VAL A 491 -10.53 30.59 37.19
C VAL A 491 -11.04 30.34 35.79
N GLY A 492 -11.51 29.13 35.51
CA GLY A 492 -12.01 28.75 34.19
C GLY A 492 -13.32 29.45 33.78
N ALA A 493 -13.63 29.44 32.49
CA ALA A 493 -14.81 30.11 31.94
C ALA A 493 -16.09 29.46 32.45
N GLN A 494 -16.89 30.28 33.13
CA GLN A 494 -18.22 29.92 33.64
C GLN A 494 -19.31 30.13 32.59
N SER A 495 -18.98 30.75 31.45
CA SER A 495 -19.91 30.90 30.34
C SER A 495 -19.21 31.10 29.01
N ARG A 496 -19.95 30.95 27.92
CA ARG A 496 -19.49 31.32 26.57
C ARG A 496 -19.05 32.79 26.49
N ALA A 497 -19.84 33.70 27.06
CA ALA A 497 -19.52 35.13 27.01
C ALA A 497 -18.18 35.44 27.69
N GLU A 498 -17.88 34.75 28.79
CA GLU A 498 -16.59 34.87 29.47
C GLU A 498 -15.45 34.26 28.64
N ALA A 499 -15.68 33.13 27.97
CA ALA A 499 -14.68 32.51 27.09
C ALA A 499 -14.40 33.34 25.82
N GLU A 500 -15.33 34.20 25.40
CA GLU A 500 -15.22 35.10 24.24
C GLU A 500 -14.72 36.50 24.59
N THR A 501 -14.37 36.76 25.87
CA THR A 501 -13.95 38.09 26.33
C THR A 501 -12.50 38.05 26.80
N ASP A 502 -11.65 38.89 26.21
CA ASP A 502 -10.34 39.18 26.80
C ASP A 502 -10.50 40.07 28.04
N ASN A 503 -10.25 39.48 29.21
CA ASN A 503 -10.30 40.16 30.51
C ASN A 503 -8.90 40.44 31.08
N GLY A 504 -7.84 40.30 30.27
CA GLY A 504 -6.44 40.49 30.68
C GLY A 504 -5.74 39.21 31.15
N THR A 505 -6.41 38.06 31.17
CA THR A 505 -5.82 36.77 31.54
C THR A 505 -6.42 35.62 30.71
N GLY A 506 -5.84 34.42 30.79
CA GLY A 506 -6.39 33.23 30.16
C GLY A 506 -6.07 33.07 28.67
N PRO A 507 -6.35 31.89 28.13
CA PRO A 507 -6.18 31.61 26.72
C PRO A 507 -7.31 32.22 25.88
N LEU A 508 -6.92 32.79 24.75
CA LEU A 508 -7.78 33.44 23.75
C LEU A 508 -7.87 32.64 22.45
N PHE A 509 -6.89 31.78 22.16
CA PHE A 509 -6.76 31.09 20.88
C PHE A 509 -6.58 29.59 21.05
N ARG A 510 -7.49 28.81 20.46
CA ARG A 510 -7.43 27.35 20.43
C ARG A 510 -6.22 26.84 19.64
N ALA A 511 -5.77 25.64 19.93
CA ALA A 511 -4.83 24.92 19.08
C ALA A 511 -5.52 24.39 17.82
N TYR A 512 -4.75 24.19 16.75
CA TYR A 512 -5.19 23.49 15.53
C TYR A 512 -4.29 22.28 15.30
N ALA A 513 -4.82 21.31 14.55
CA ALA A 513 -4.01 20.19 14.05
C ALA A 513 -2.74 20.68 13.32
N PRO A 514 -1.61 19.95 13.43
CA PRO A 514 -0.36 20.30 12.76
C PRO A 514 -0.53 20.51 11.25
N ARG A 515 0.16 21.51 10.69
CA ARG A 515 0.09 21.90 9.27
C ARG A 515 1.47 21.85 8.63
N SER A 516 1.54 21.75 7.31
CA SER A 516 2.81 21.78 6.57
C SER A 516 3.47 23.17 6.52
N THR A 517 2.78 24.21 7.00
CA THR A 517 3.27 25.61 6.96
C THR A 517 3.49 26.14 8.38
N PRO A 518 4.60 26.86 8.64
CA PRO A 518 4.86 27.47 9.94
C PRO A 518 4.13 28.81 10.17
N GLU A 519 3.20 29.19 9.29
CA GLU A 519 2.38 30.41 9.43
C GLU A 519 0.99 30.10 10.03
N ARG A 520 0.54 30.94 10.97
CA ARG A 520 -0.83 30.92 11.49
C ARG A 520 -1.40 32.33 11.63
N TYR A 521 -2.65 32.51 11.20
CA TYR A 521 -3.44 33.73 11.39
C TYR A 521 -4.28 33.65 12.66
N PHE A 522 -4.45 34.79 13.34
CA PHE A 522 -5.16 34.94 14.60
C PHE A 522 -6.23 36.07 14.52
N PRO A 523 -7.53 35.72 14.56
CA PRO A 523 -8.10 34.38 14.37
C PRO A 523 -7.80 33.76 13.00
N SER A 524 -8.13 32.47 12.83
CA SER A 524 -7.93 31.76 11.57
C SER A 524 -8.66 32.39 10.37
N LEU A 525 -8.08 32.31 9.16
CA LEU A 525 -8.67 32.91 7.94
C LEU A 525 -10.08 32.39 7.61
N ASN A 526 -10.38 31.12 7.90
CA ASN A 526 -11.72 30.56 7.73
C ASN A 526 -12.79 31.31 8.56
N PHE A 527 -12.44 31.80 9.75
CA PHE A 527 -13.30 32.63 10.57
C PHE A 527 -13.55 34.01 9.93
N THR A 528 -12.50 34.63 9.37
CA THR A 528 -12.61 35.94 8.70
C THR A 528 -13.53 35.92 7.46
N ARG A 529 -13.70 34.75 6.82
CA ARG A 529 -14.46 34.58 5.57
C ARG A 529 -15.98 34.55 5.75
N THR A 530 -16.49 33.82 6.75
CA THR A 530 -17.92 33.50 6.83
C THR A 530 -18.66 34.26 7.92
N GLY A 531 -17.96 34.90 8.86
CA GLY A 531 -18.57 35.54 10.03
C GLY A 531 -19.43 34.61 10.90
N ASN A 532 -19.47 33.31 10.55
CA ASN A 532 -20.31 32.28 11.14
C ASN A 532 -19.76 30.91 10.73
N LEU A 533 -19.55 30.05 11.72
CA LEU A 533 -18.86 28.78 11.57
C LEU A 533 -19.74 27.76 10.83
N SER A 534 -19.18 27.08 9.83
CA SER A 534 -19.72 25.82 9.30
C SER A 534 -19.67 24.66 10.31
N SER A 535 -19.17 24.88 11.54
CA SER A 535 -19.02 23.85 12.57
C SER A 535 -20.25 23.65 13.46
N GLY A 536 -21.32 24.43 13.28
CA GLY A 536 -22.53 24.33 14.12
C GLY A 536 -22.35 24.80 15.58
N PHE A 537 -21.13 25.20 15.97
CA PHE A 537 -20.84 25.79 17.27
C PHE A 537 -20.97 27.31 17.24
N THR A 538 -21.41 27.88 18.36
CA THR A 538 -21.54 29.33 18.49
C THR A 538 -20.27 29.98 19.06
N PHE A 539 -19.43 29.21 19.77
CA PHE A 539 -18.11 29.62 20.28
C PHE A 539 -16.99 29.07 19.39
N THR A 540 -16.06 29.93 18.98
CA THR A 540 -14.97 29.59 18.05
C THR A 540 -13.70 29.14 18.75
N GLY A 541 -13.49 29.54 20.01
CA GLY A 541 -12.20 29.41 20.69
C GLY A 541 -11.12 30.36 20.16
N GLU A 542 -11.50 31.43 19.44
CA GLU A 542 -10.55 32.44 18.96
C GLU A 542 -11.10 33.84 19.22
N THR A 543 -10.44 34.59 20.12
CA THR A 543 -10.83 35.93 20.57
C THR A 543 -9.69 36.92 20.35
N LEU A 544 -9.95 38.05 19.71
CA LEU A 544 -8.94 39.10 19.57
C LEU A 544 -8.61 39.71 20.94
N PRO A 545 -7.33 39.93 21.26
CA PRO A 545 -6.96 40.56 22.52
C PRO A 545 -7.45 42.01 22.54
N ALA A 546 -8.06 42.42 23.65
CA ALA A 546 -8.69 43.72 23.82
C ALA A 546 -8.06 44.57 24.93
N THR A 547 -7.16 43.98 25.72
CA THR A 547 -6.55 44.62 26.90
C THR A 547 -5.02 44.71 26.77
N ASN A 548 -4.41 45.58 27.59
CA ASN A 548 -2.95 45.61 27.72
C ASN A 548 -2.46 44.33 28.42
N ARG A 549 -1.80 43.45 27.69
CA ARG A 549 -1.29 42.17 28.22
C ARG A 549 -0.19 41.59 27.33
N GLU A 550 0.61 40.71 27.90
CA GLU A 550 1.46 39.82 27.13
C GLU A 550 0.66 38.57 26.74
N LEU A 551 0.85 38.11 25.52
CA LEU A 551 0.41 36.81 25.04
C LEU A 551 1.64 35.97 24.74
N ASN A 552 1.67 34.74 25.24
CA ASN A 552 2.77 33.82 25.03
C ASN A 552 2.34 32.74 24.04
N PHE A 553 3.16 32.50 23.02
CA PHE A 553 2.93 31.48 22.00
C PHE A 553 4.12 30.54 21.90
N VAL A 554 3.85 29.28 21.59
CA VAL A 554 4.86 28.24 21.34
C VAL A 554 4.66 27.76 19.91
N LEU A 555 5.72 27.81 19.11
CA LEU A 555 5.83 27.11 17.84
C LEU A 555 6.37 25.72 18.10
N ILE A 556 5.68 24.70 17.61
CA ILE A 556 6.12 23.30 17.65
C ILE A 556 6.35 22.83 16.22
N ALA A 557 7.46 22.15 15.97
CA ALA A 557 7.71 21.41 14.72
C ALA A 557 7.90 19.92 15.01
N ARG A 558 7.34 19.06 14.14
CA ARG A 558 7.38 17.61 14.24
C ARG A 558 7.93 17.03 12.94
N ASP A 559 8.88 16.11 13.04
CA ASP A 559 9.49 15.42 11.90
C ASP A 559 8.69 14.19 11.42
N GLY A 560 7.73 13.71 12.22
CA GLY A 560 6.96 12.49 11.91
C GLY A 560 7.67 11.18 12.27
N GLN A 561 8.93 11.27 12.71
CA GLN A 561 9.82 10.17 13.05
C GLN A 561 10.07 10.07 14.57
N GLY A 562 9.50 10.99 15.32
CA GLY A 562 9.45 11.02 16.77
C GLY A 562 10.29 12.11 17.41
N GLY A 563 10.81 13.03 16.60
CA GLY A 563 11.40 14.28 17.04
C GLY A 563 10.39 15.43 17.01
N VAL A 564 10.32 16.11 18.15
CA VAL A 564 9.50 17.30 18.34
C VAL A 564 10.37 18.42 18.89
N GLY A 565 10.51 19.48 18.11
CA GLY A 565 11.18 20.72 18.49
C GLY A 565 10.18 21.80 18.85
N GLN A 566 10.58 22.75 19.69
CA GLN A 566 9.72 23.88 20.07
C GLN A 566 10.54 25.13 20.37
N ASP A 567 9.93 26.28 20.12
CA ASP A 567 10.45 27.60 20.52
C ASP A 567 9.29 28.54 20.87
N SER A 568 9.56 29.59 21.66
CA SER A 568 8.53 30.50 22.17
C SER A 568 8.64 31.91 21.60
N MET A 569 7.49 32.56 21.43
CA MET A 569 7.37 33.96 21.02
C MET A 569 6.40 34.70 21.95
N GLN A 570 6.76 35.92 22.34
CA GLN A 570 5.90 36.83 23.08
C GLN A 570 5.29 37.91 22.17
N VAL A 571 3.99 38.14 22.33
CA VAL A 571 3.25 39.23 21.69
C VAL A 571 2.69 40.16 22.77
N THR A 572 3.25 41.36 22.89
CA THR A 572 2.77 42.41 23.78
C THR A 572 1.62 43.17 23.12
N VAL A 573 0.44 43.15 23.73
CA VAL A 573 -0.74 43.86 23.25
C VAL A 573 -0.84 45.23 23.95
N VAL A 574 -1.04 46.28 23.17
CA VAL A 574 -1.21 47.66 23.63
C VAL A 574 -2.55 48.22 23.17
N ASP A 575 -3.42 48.58 24.11
CA ASP A 575 -4.65 49.31 23.85
C ASP A 575 -4.34 50.80 23.59
N THR A 576 -4.40 51.18 22.30
CA THR A 576 -4.21 52.56 21.84
C THR A 576 -5.52 53.38 21.85
N GLY A 577 -6.63 52.77 22.25
CA GLY A 577 -7.98 53.34 22.22
C GLY A 577 -8.72 53.15 20.88
N ALA A 578 -8.08 52.57 19.86
CA ALA A 578 -8.68 52.23 18.57
C ALA A 578 -8.00 50.99 17.96
N ALA A 579 -8.71 50.27 17.09
CA ALA A 579 -8.17 49.10 16.37
C ALA A 579 -7.58 49.52 15.02
N PHE A 580 -6.45 48.91 14.62
CA PHE A 580 -5.90 49.10 13.27
C PHE A 580 -6.79 48.38 12.25
N THR A 581 -7.61 49.15 11.53
CA THR A 581 -8.77 48.61 10.78
C THR A 581 -8.79 49.11 9.34
N LEU A 582 -9.19 48.24 8.41
CA LEU A 582 -9.32 48.58 6.99
C LEU A 582 -10.67 49.27 6.76
N LEU A 583 -10.65 50.48 6.22
CA LEU A 583 -11.84 51.30 6.00
C LEU A 583 -12.35 51.21 4.56
N SER A 584 -11.45 51.09 3.59
CA SER A 584 -11.74 50.90 2.17
C SER A 584 -10.64 50.05 1.53
N PRO A 585 -10.95 49.04 0.70
CA PRO A 585 -12.29 48.67 0.22
C PRO A 585 -13.17 47.97 1.28
N GLN A 586 -14.48 48.01 1.08
CA GLN A 586 -15.49 47.35 1.90
C GLN A 586 -16.17 46.20 1.15
N ALA A 587 -16.91 45.37 1.88
CA ALA A 587 -17.71 44.29 1.30
C ALA A 587 -18.66 44.83 0.21
N ASN A 588 -18.71 44.14 -0.92
CA ASN A 588 -19.51 44.45 -2.10
C ASN A 588 -19.09 45.71 -2.89
N ASP A 589 -17.95 46.32 -2.55
CA ASP A 589 -17.36 47.31 -3.44
C ASP A 589 -17.02 46.69 -4.81
N SER A 590 -17.04 47.52 -5.85
CA SER A 590 -16.77 47.09 -7.22
C SER A 590 -15.87 48.11 -7.92
N PHE A 591 -14.70 47.66 -8.35
CA PHE A 591 -13.72 48.52 -9.02
C PHE A 591 -13.53 48.13 -10.49
N THR A 592 -13.55 49.12 -11.38
CA THR A 592 -13.33 48.92 -12.83
C THR A 592 -12.14 49.70 -13.38
N GLN A 593 -11.48 50.50 -12.54
CA GLN A 593 -10.35 51.34 -12.92
C GLN A 593 -9.32 51.40 -11.80
N ASN A 594 -8.06 51.59 -12.20
CA ASN A 594 -6.93 51.85 -11.32
C ASN A 594 -6.48 53.33 -11.42
N PRO A 595 -5.77 53.86 -10.41
CA PRO A 595 -5.54 53.25 -9.09
C PRO A 595 -6.80 53.31 -8.21
N ILE A 596 -6.88 52.44 -7.21
CA ILE A 596 -7.90 52.50 -6.17
C ILE A 596 -7.33 53.13 -4.89
N THR A 597 -8.20 53.79 -4.12
CA THR A 597 -7.85 54.31 -2.80
C THR A 597 -8.07 53.25 -1.73
N VAL A 598 -6.99 52.85 -1.08
CA VAL A 598 -7.01 52.02 0.13
C VAL A 598 -6.90 52.96 1.31
N SER A 599 -7.75 52.81 2.32
CA SER A 599 -7.71 53.61 3.54
C SER A 599 -7.91 52.75 4.78
N TRP A 600 -7.21 53.11 5.86
CA TRP A 600 -7.21 52.39 7.13
C TRP A 600 -7.10 53.36 8.30
N ASP A 601 -7.55 52.93 9.48
CA ASP A 601 -7.29 53.64 10.72
C ASP A 601 -5.87 53.31 11.20
N VAL A 602 -5.02 54.33 11.36
CA VAL A 602 -3.64 54.16 11.84
C VAL A 602 -3.61 53.73 13.30
N ALA A 603 -4.63 54.05 14.10
CA ALA A 603 -4.79 53.62 15.48
C ALA A 603 -3.55 53.86 16.38
N GLN A 604 -2.82 54.96 16.11
CA GLN A 604 -1.56 55.33 16.77
C GLN A 604 -0.43 54.27 16.67
N THR A 605 -0.57 53.29 15.77
CA THR A 605 0.42 52.21 15.59
C THR A 605 1.77 52.70 15.08
N ASN A 606 1.80 53.86 14.42
CA ASN A 606 3.01 54.51 13.95
C ASN A 606 3.81 55.23 15.06
N LEU A 607 3.35 55.19 16.31
CA LEU A 607 4.02 55.78 17.47
C LEU A 607 4.57 54.67 18.39
N ALA A 608 5.49 55.04 19.28
CA ALA A 608 5.96 54.13 20.34
C ALA A 608 4.79 53.75 21.28
N PRO A 609 4.72 52.49 21.74
CA PRO A 609 5.72 51.43 21.61
C PRO A 609 5.62 50.54 20.35
N ILE A 610 4.56 50.67 19.52
CA ILE A 610 4.30 49.77 18.37
C ILE A 610 5.23 50.07 17.19
N ASN A 611 5.49 51.35 16.90
CA ASN A 611 6.47 51.83 15.90
C ASN A 611 6.30 51.32 14.46
N CYS A 612 5.08 51.00 14.02
CA CYS A 612 4.79 50.60 12.65
C CYS A 612 4.84 51.80 11.69
N ASN A 613 6.00 52.07 11.09
CA ASN A 613 6.21 53.25 10.24
C ASN A 613 5.77 53.05 8.78
N SER A 614 5.73 51.80 8.32
CA SER A 614 5.30 51.46 6.97
C SER A 614 4.37 50.26 6.92
N VAL A 615 3.58 50.18 5.85
CA VAL A 615 2.63 49.12 5.58
C VAL A 615 2.79 48.54 4.17
N ASP A 616 2.39 47.29 4.04
CA ASP A 616 2.27 46.58 2.78
C ASP A 616 0.79 46.29 2.49
N VAL A 617 0.39 46.38 1.23
CA VAL A 617 -0.97 46.07 0.79
C VAL A 617 -0.92 44.79 -0.03
N VAL A 618 -1.61 43.77 0.45
CA VAL A 618 -1.70 42.48 -0.23
C VAL A 618 -3.15 42.12 -0.57
N LEU A 619 -3.30 41.28 -1.57
CA LEU A 619 -4.58 40.87 -2.13
C LEU A 619 -4.65 39.35 -2.19
N SER A 620 -5.82 38.84 -1.82
CA SER A 620 -6.30 37.51 -2.12
C SER A 620 -7.37 37.60 -3.20
N THR A 621 -7.29 36.79 -4.25
CA THR A 621 -8.36 36.67 -5.27
C THR A 621 -9.21 35.39 -5.10
N ASN A 622 -8.96 34.62 -4.05
CA ASN A 622 -9.60 33.32 -3.78
C ASN A 622 -10.34 33.30 -2.43
N SER A 623 -11.01 34.39 -2.07
CA SER A 623 -11.76 34.55 -0.81
C SER A 623 -10.90 34.42 0.44
N GLY A 624 -9.66 34.91 0.41
CA GLY A 624 -8.76 34.91 1.57
C GLY A 624 -8.16 33.55 1.91
N ILE A 625 -8.15 32.59 0.96
CA ILE A 625 -7.49 31.29 1.17
C ILE A 625 -5.96 31.48 1.22
N ASN A 626 -5.42 32.29 0.31
CA ASN A 626 -4.03 32.74 0.35
C ASN A 626 -3.93 34.24 -0.01
N PHE A 627 -2.82 34.87 0.38
CA PHE A 627 -2.51 36.28 0.06
C PHE A 627 -1.18 36.32 -0.71
N ASP A 628 -1.24 35.84 -1.95
CA ASP A 628 -0.10 35.65 -2.85
C ASP A 628 0.27 36.91 -3.65
N ARG A 629 -0.63 37.90 -3.72
CA ARG A 629 -0.41 39.13 -4.49
C ARG A 629 -0.04 40.31 -3.61
N THR A 630 1.17 40.83 -3.78
CA THR A 630 1.59 42.10 -3.17
C THR A 630 1.28 43.24 -4.14
N LEU A 631 0.38 44.15 -3.75
CA LEU A 631 0.00 45.32 -4.56
C LEU A 631 0.96 46.49 -4.37
N ALA A 632 1.46 46.67 -3.14
CA ALA A 632 2.44 47.68 -2.78
C ALA A 632 3.15 47.30 -1.47
N SER A 633 4.41 47.70 -1.31
CA SER A 633 5.19 47.48 -0.09
C SER A 633 5.88 48.77 0.37
N GLY A 634 6.15 48.87 1.68
CA GLY A 634 6.89 49.98 2.28
C GLY A 634 6.17 51.33 2.19
N LEU A 635 4.84 51.34 2.10
CA LEU A 635 4.05 52.56 2.06
C LEU A 635 4.05 53.23 3.45
N PRO A 636 4.14 54.58 3.55
CA PRO A 636 4.02 55.24 4.85
C PRO A 636 2.71 54.88 5.57
N ASN A 637 2.78 54.60 6.88
CA ASN A 637 1.59 54.32 7.70
C ASN A 637 0.81 55.60 8.04
N THR A 638 0.21 56.21 7.01
CA THR A 638 -0.49 57.51 7.10
C THR A 638 -2.02 57.41 6.96
N GLY A 639 -2.57 56.19 6.88
CA GLY A 639 -4.02 55.93 6.84
C GLY A 639 -4.63 55.89 5.44
N SER A 640 -3.87 56.11 4.38
CA SER A 640 -4.32 55.90 3.00
C SER A 640 -3.17 55.80 2.01
N ALA A 641 -3.37 55.00 0.96
CA ALA A 641 -2.48 54.90 -0.19
C ALA A 641 -3.27 54.59 -1.48
N GLN A 642 -2.63 54.84 -2.63
CA GLN A 642 -3.14 54.42 -3.93
C GLN A 642 -2.45 53.12 -4.34
N VAL A 643 -3.22 52.12 -4.77
CA VAL A 643 -2.69 50.85 -5.27
C VAL A 643 -3.40 50.46 -6.58
N ASN A 644 -2.75 49.61 -7.36
CA ASN A 644 -3.35 49.05 -8.57
C ASN A 644 -3.83 47.63 -8.28
N LEU A 645 -5.09 47.36 -8.60
CA LEU A 645 -5.62 45.99 -8.62
C LEU A 645 -5.18 45.27 -9.90
N PRO A 646 -5.10 43.93 -9.88
CA PRO A 646 -4.79 43.15 -11.06
C PRO A 646 -5.76 43.37 -12.23
N ALA A 647 -5.23 43.42 -13.45
CA ALA A 647 -5.97 43.32 -14.70
C ALA A 647 -6.66 41.96 -14.80
N SER A 648 -7.88 41.95 -15.33
CA SER A 648 -8.65 40.71 -15.52
C SER A 648 -9.70 40.88 -16.61
N GLU A 649 -9.73 39.92 -17.53
CA GLU A 649 -10.75 39.87 -18.60
C GLU A 649 -12.16 39.62 -18.05
N THR A 650 -12.26 38.93 -16.91
CA THR A 650 -13.52 38.62 -16.24
C THR A 650 -13.60 39.28 -14.87
N GLN A 651 -14.82 39.43 -14.35
CA GLN A 651 -15.02 40.00 -13.02
C GLN A 651 -14.46 39.05 -11.94
N GLN A 652 -13.45 39.51 -11.20
CA GLN A 652 -12.95 38.87 -9.98
C GLN A 652 -13.91 39.20 -8.85
N ARG A 653 -14.65 38.22 -8.32
CA ARG A 653 -15.75 38.47 -7.35
C ARG A 653 -15.40 38.17 -5.90
N PHE A 654 -14.20 37.65 -5.66
CA PHE A 654 -13.81 37.00 -4.41
C PHE A 654 -12.57 37.63 -3.80
N ASN A 655 -12.44 38.94 -3.96
CA ASN A 655 -11.25 39.65 -3.50
C ASN A 655 -11.33 39.96 -2.01
N ILE A 656 -10.23 39.70 -1.29
CA ILE A 656 -10.02 40.14 0.10
C ILE A 656 -8.67 40.86 0.16
N MET A 657 -8.65 42.03 0.79
CA MET A 657 -7.44 42.84 0.92
C MET A 657 -6.97 42.90 2.38
N GLN A 658 -5.64 42.90 2.56
CA GLN A 658 -5.01 43.21 3.83
C GLN A 658 -4.07 44.40 3.71
N VAL A 659 -4.06 45.23 4.76
CA VAL A 659 -3.00 46.21 5.02
C VAL A 659 -2.20 45.67 6.19
N ARG A 660 -0.94 45.32 5.95
CA ARG A 660 -0.03 44.67 6.91
C ARG A 660 1.00 45.68 7.37
N CYS A 661 1.37 45.68 8.65
CA CYS A 661 2.60 46.37 9.01
C CYS A 661 3.80 45.70 8.33
N SER A 662 4.74 46.45 7.76
CA SER A 662 5.84 45.86 7.00
C SER A 662 6.85 45.11 7.88
N ASP A 663 7.03 45.53 9.13
CA ASP A 663 8.03 45.02 10.08
C ASP A 663 7.40 44.47 11.38
N ASN A 664 6.09 44.20 11.37
CA ASN A 664 5.34 43.69 12.52
C ASN A 664 4.28 42.66 12.07
N VAL A 665 3.75 41.88 13.01
CA VAL A 665 2.85 40.73 12.74
C VAL A 665 1.39 41.11 12.54
N PHE A 666 0.99 42.33 12.91
CA PHE A 666 -0.41 42.74 12.85
C PHE A 666 -0.83 43.24 11.46
N TYR A 667 -2.12 43.08 11.16
CA TYR A 667 -2.71 43.52 9.91
C TYR A 667 -4.18 43.90 10.08
N ALA A 668 -4.67 44.69 9.12
CA ALA A 668 -6.06 45.04 8.98
C ALA A 668 -6.66 44.34 7.74
N THR A 669 -7.91 43.88 7.86
CA THR A 669 -8.67 43.29 6.76
C THR A 669 -10.14 43.72 6.86
N HIS A 670 -10.89 43.62 5.77
CA HIS A 670 -12.35 43.77 5.79
C HIS A 670 -13.03 42.40 5.91
N THR A 671 -14.27 42.38 6.40
CA THR A 671 -15.13 41.19 6.39
C THR A 671 -15.89 41.11 5.06
N GLY A 672 -16.05 39.93 4.48
CA GLY A 672 -16.70 39.75 3.17
C GLY A 672 -15.76 40.04 1.99
N VAL A 673 -16.29 39.97 0.76
CA VAL A 673 -15.52 40.11 -0.48
C VAL A 673 -15.90 41.38 -1.24
N PHE A 674 -14.95 41.94 -2.00
CA PHE A 674 -15.22 42.94 -3.03
C PHE A 674 -14.95 42.37 -4.42
N SER A 675 -15.35 43.11 -5.46
CA SER A 675 -15.13 42.71 -6.85
C SER A 675 -14.28 43.69 -7.64
N SER A 676 -13.59 43.19 -8.65
CA SER A 676 -12.85 44.02 -9.61
C SER A 676 -12.92 43.48 -11.04
N GLN A 677 -12.88 44.38 -12.02
CA GLN A 677 -12.70 44.07 -13.43
C GLN A 677 -11.90 45.21 -14.07
N ILE A 678 -10.57 45.12 -13.97
CA ILE A 678 -9.65 46.14 -14.48
C ILE A 678 -9.23 45.75 -15.90
N GLU A 679 -9.39 46.66 -16.86
CA GLU A 679 -8.84 46.50 -18.21
C GLU A 679 -7.33 46.83 -18.21
N GLY A 680 -6.49 45.94 -18.74
CA GLY A 680 -5.03 46.13 -18.80
C GLY A 680 -4.29 44.90 -19.33
N GLU A 681 -2.97 45.04 -19.54
CA GLU A 681 -2.08 43.92 -19.85
C GLU A 681 -1.79 43.11 -18.58
N THR A 682 -1.64 41.79 -18.72
CA THR A 682 -1.15 40.91 -17.64
C THR A 682 0.37 40.79 -17.69
N LEU A 683 0.99 40.52 -16.54
CA LEU A 683 2.43 40.28 -16.46
C LEU A 683 2.77 38.94 -17.12
N THR A 684 3.76 38.97 -18.02
CA THR A 684 4.28 37.79 -18.73
C THR A 684 5.80 37.88 -18.83
N VAL A 685 6.45 36.73 -18.75
CA VAL A 685 7.87 36.58 -19.05
C VAL A 685 8.03 36.47 -20.56
N THR A 686 8.80 37.37 -21.16
CA THR A 686 9.02 37.48 -22.61
C THR A 686 10.37 36.91 -23.05
N GLY A 687 11.25 36.58 -22.10
CA GLY A 687 12.56 36.01 -22.37
C GLY A 687 13.40 35.79 -21.11
N GLN A 688 14.55 35.13 -21.30
CA GLN A 688 15.56 34.88 -20.28
C GLN A 688 16.98 35.10 -20.84
N SER A 689 17.94 35.29 -19.94
CA SER A 689 19.39 35.26 -20.22
C SER A 689 19.89 33.81 -20.33
N LEU A 690 21.13 33.65 -20.82
CA LEU A 690 21.82 32.36 -20.81
C LEU A 690 22.24 32.01 -19.37
N LEU A 691 21.81 30.85 -18.89
CA LEU A 691 22.10 30.35 -17.56
C LEU A 691 22.84 29.01 -17.67
N ALA A 692 23.93 28.84 -16.93
CA ALA A 692 24.70 27.60 -16.92
C ALA A 692 25.40 27.39 -15.56
N THR A 693 25.56 26.12 -15.17
CA THR A 693 26.32 25.70 -14.00
C THR A 693 26.91 24.30 -14.25
N ALA A 694 27.85 23.87 -13.43
CA ALA A 694 28.26 22.46 -13.39
C ALA A 694 27.25 21.67 -12.53
N GLU A 695 27.17 20.35 -12.72
CA GLU A 695 26.35 19.53 -11.82
C GLU A 695 26.79 19.70 -10.36
N GLU A 696 25.82 19.55 -9.45
CA GLU A 696 25.97 19.78 -8.01
C GLU A 696 26.47 21.18 -7.59
N THR A 697 26.69 22.08 -8.54
CA THR A 697 27.20 23.43 -8.27
C THR A 697 26.05 24.42 -8.17
N PRO A 698 25.89 25.12 -7.02
CA PRO A 698 24.79 26.05 -6.84
C PRO A 698 24.79 27.24 -7.82
N LEU A 699 23.61 27.59 -8.34
CA LEU A 699 23.39 28.76 -9.22
C LEU A 699 22.26 29.64 -8.66
N THR A 700 22.56 30.92 -8.38
CA THR A 700 21.55 31.89 -7.94
C THR A 700 20.90 32.59 -9.13
N LEU A 701 19.58 32.44 -9.25
CA LEU A 701 18.77 33.15 -10.22
C LEU A 701 18.39 34.55 -9.71
N ASN A 702 18.48 35.54 -10.57
CA ASN A 702 18.17 36.93 -10.28
C ASN A 702 17.03 37.41 -11.18
N LEU A 703 16.26 38.39 -10.70
CA LEU A 703 15.18 38.97 -11.51
C LEU A 703 15.71 39.57 -12.83
N SER A 704 16.95 40.05 -12.85
CA SER A 704 17.63 40.55 -14.05
C SER A 704 17.89 39.48 -15.11
N ASP A 705 17.80 38.21 -14.76
CA ASP A 705 17.97 37.11 -15.72
C ASP A 705 16.75 36.95 -16.63
N PHE A 706 15.63 37.61 -16.32
CA PHE A 706 14.38 37.52 -17.05
C PHE A 706 13.96 38.88 -17.63
N THR A 707 13.33 38.84 -18.80
CA THR A 707 12.69 40.02 -19.40
C THR A 707 11.17 39.86 -19.32
N THR A 708 10.46 40.91 -18.91
CA THR A 708 9.01 40.91 -18.75
C THR A 708 8.36 42.08 -19.52
N ASN A 709 7.09 41.97 -19.88
CA ASN A 709 6.35 43.06 -20.55
C ASN A 709 5.95 44.20 -19.60
N LEU A 710 5.77 43.89 -18.30
CA LEU A 710 5.51 44.86 -17.23
C LEU A 710 6.63 44.83 -16.19
N ALA A 711 6.75 45.88 -15.38
CA ALA A 711 7.74 45.93 -14.32
C ALA A 711 7.50 44.80 -13.30
N ALA A 712 8.50 43.92 -13.15
CA ALA A 712 8.53 42.89 -12.12
C ALA A 712 9.30 43.38 -10.89
N THR A 713 8.94 42.85 -9.72
CA THR A 713 9.54 43.22 -8.43
C THR A 713 10.06 42.02 -7.66
N THR A 714 9.52 40.81 -7.88
CA THR A 714 9.96 39.59 -7.19
C THR A 714 10.19 38.45 -8.16
N LEU A 715 11.13 37.58 -7.78
CA LEU A 715 11.41 36.28 -8.37
C LEU A 715 11.38 35.26 -7.24
N THR A 716 10.66 34.16 -7.44
CA THR A 716 10.64 33.02 -6.54
C THR A 716 10.93 31.76 -7.35
N VAL A 717 11.92 30.98 -6.92
CA VAL A 717 12.12 29.62 -7.44
C VAL A 717 11.06 28.71 -6.82
N LEU A 718 10.41 27.92 -7.66
CA LEU A 718 9.43 26.92 -7.26
C LEU A 718 10.08 25.54 -7.19
N ALA A 719 9.40 24.59 -6.55
CA ALA A 719 9.84 23.20 -6.60
C ALA A 719 9.74 22.63 -8.03
N GLY A 720 10.63 21.69 -8.32
CA GLY A 720 10.65 20.94 -9.58
C GLY A 720 11.50 19.69 -9.43
N SER A 721 11.78 19.05 -10.56
CA SER A 721 12.57 17.81 -10.61
C SER A 721 14.03 18.13 -10.92
N ASN A 722 14.95 17.31 -10.39
CA ASN A 722 16.40 17.35 -10.65
C ASN A 722 17.12 18.60 -10.14
N TYR A 723 16.55 19.32 -9.17
CA TYR A 723 17.25 20.34 -8.39
C TYR A 723 16.65 20.47 -7.00
N THR A 724 17.50 20.89 -6.06
CA THR A 724 17.07 21.46 -4.78
C THR A 724 17.25 22.97 -4.83
N PHE A 725 16.63 23.72 -3.91
CA PHE A 725 16.84 25.16 -3.86
C PHE A 725 16.75 25.72 -2.44
N THR A 726 17.46 26.82 -2.21
CA THR A 726 17.33 27.67 -1.01
C THR A 726 17.21 29.12 -1.47
N GLY A 727 16.06 29.74 -1.18
CA GLY A 727 15.72 31.05 -1.75
C GLY A 727 15.63 30.97 -3.28
N ASN A 728 16.44 31.75 -3.98
CA ASN A 728 16.53 31.70 -5.45
C ASN A 728 17.79 30.98 -5.96
N THR A 729 18.49 30.25 -5.09
CA THR A 729 19.68 29.47 -5.44
C THR A 729 19.28 28.03 -5.65
N ILE A 730 19.41 27.55 -6.88
CA ILE A 730 19.24 26.14 -7.22
C ILE A 730 20.56 25.40 -7.02
N THR A 731 20.49 24.10 -6.76
CA THR A 731 21.59 23.16 -6.91
C THR A 731 21.06 22.00 -7.74
N PRO A 732 21.62 21.72 -8.94
CA PRO A 732 21.24 20.54 -9.70
C PRO A 732 21.36 19.27 -8.84
N ALA A 733 20.49 18.31 -9.07
CA ALA A 733 20.62 16.99 -8.44
C ALA A 733 21.96 16.35 -8.83
N THR A 734 22.47 15.49 -7.96
CA THR A 734 23.64 14.65 -8.22
C THR A 734 23.49 13.92 -9.55
N ASP A 735 24.56 13.93 -10.34
CA ASP A 735 24.69 13.31 -11.67
C ASP A 735 23.72 13.84 -12.76
N PHE A 736 23.06 14.98 -12.52
CA PHE A 736 22.17 15.56 -13.51
C PHE A 736 22.95 16.37 -14.54
N THR A 737 22.91 15.93 -15.80
CA THR A 737 23.46 16.67 -16.95
C THR A 737 22.43 17.06 -18.00
N GLY A 738 22.73 18.13 -18.73
CA GLY A 738 21.89 18.62 -19.83
C GLY A 738 21.07 19.85 -19.44
N THR A 739 19.91 20.03 -20.08
CA THR A 739 19.05 21.20 -19.81
C THR A 739 18.16 20.94 -18.62
N LEU A 740 18.36 21.72 -17.55
CA LEU A 740 17.51 21.76 -16.37
C LEU A 740 16.41 22.81 -16.55
N ASP A 741 15.15 22.38 -16.44
CA ASP A 741 13.98 23.27 -16.41
C ASP A 741 13.67 23.67 -14.96
N VAL A 742 14.03 24.89 -14.60
CA VAL A 742 13.77 25.46 -13.27
C VAL A 742 12.48 26.26 -13.31
N ASN A 743 11.48 25.84 -12.54
CA ASN A 743 10.22 26.56 -12.46
C ASN A 743 10.41 27.83 -11.63
N VAL A 744 10.08 28.98 -12.22
CA VAL A 744 10.12 30.26 -11.52
C VAL A 744 8.78 30.97 -11.61
N GLN A 745 8.43 31.67 -10.54
CA GLN A 745 7.30 32.58 -10.50
C GLN A 745 7.81 34.02 -10.37
N ILE A 746 7.37 34.87 -11.29
CA ILE A 746 7.74 36.29 -11.32
C ILE A 746 6.49 37.11 -11.03
N SER A 747 6.60 38.07 -10.12
CA SER A 747 5.49 38.94 -9.76
C SER A 747 5.89 40.43 -9.80
N GLY A 748 4.91 41.29 -10.00
CA GLY A 748 5.09 42.75 -9.99
C GLY A 748 3.80 43.48 -10.32
N ASN A 749 3.64 44.70 -9.80
CA ASN A 749 2.43 45.52 -9.97
C ASN A 749 1.12 44.81 -9.56
N GLY A 750 1.17 43.94 -8.54
CA GLY A 750 0.01 43.14 -8.10
C GLY A 750 -0.31 41.93 -8.99
N GLU A 751 0.45 41.73 -10.07
CA GLU A 751 0.32 40.59 -10.97
C GLU A 751 1.32 39.48 -10.67
N ILE A 752 0.88 38.25 -10.93
CA ILE A 752 1.73 37.06 -10.93
C ILE A 752 1.73 36.56 -12.38
N ALA A 753 2.92 36.46 -12.98
CA ALA A 753 3.06 35.86 -14.30
C ALA A 753 2.75 34.36 -14.24
N PRO A 754 2.28 33.74 -15.34
CA PRO A 754 2.28 32.29 -15.44
C PRO A 754 3.66 31.73 -15.12
N ASP A 755 3.71 30.57 -14.45
CA ASP A 755 4.97 29.90 -14.11
C ASP A 755 5.82 29.72 -15.37
N PHE A 756 7.11 30.05 -15.25
CA PHE A 756 8.05 30.05 -16.36
C PHE A 756 9.14 29.01 -16.12
N ALA A 757 9.38 28.14 -17.10
CA ALA A 757 10.47 27.16 -17.07
C ALA A 757 11.77 27.82 -17.53
N ALA A 758 12.58 28.29 -16.57
CA ALA A 758 13.90 28.83 -16.82
C ALA A 758 14.85 27.70 -17.24
N ASN A 759 15.40 27.80 -18.45
CA ASN A 759 16.31 26.80 -18.98
C ASN A 759 17.73 27.07 -18.46
N VAL A 760 18.32 26.12 -17.74
CA VAL A 760 19.70 26.18 -17.24
C VAL A 760 20.51 25.03 -17.85
N SER A 761 21.66 25.33 -18.45
CA SER A 761 22.56 24.30 -18.99
C SER A 761 23.46 23.76 -17.88
N VAL A 762 23.34 22.47 -17.57
CA VAL A 762 24.17 21.77 -16.58
C VAL A 762 25.24 20.94 -17.27
N THR A 763 26.50 21.18 -16.94
CA THR A 763 27.66 20.47 -17.51
C THR A 763 28.17 19.37 -16.59
N ASN A 764 28.53 18.23 -17.19
CA ASN A 764 29.12 17.08 -16.50
C ASN A 764 30.45 17.42 -15.80
N VAL A 765 30.69 16.78 -14.66
CA VAL A 765 31.90 16.77 -13.83
C VAL A 765 32.20 15.31 -13.55
N ASN A 766 33.39 14.84 -13.95
CA ASN A 766 33.77 13.44 -13.81
C ASN A 766 33.74 12.97 -12.33
N ASP A 767 33.05 11.87 -12.07
CA ASP A 767 32.95 11.14 -10.81
C ASP A 767 33.81 9.88 -10.80
N ALA A 768 34.09 9.34 -9.61
CA ALA A 768 34.87 8.10 -9.53
C ALA A 768 33.99 6.89 -9.86
N PRO A 769 34.54 5.84 -10.49
CA PRO A 769 33.79 4.62 -10.73
C PRO A 769 33.44 3.91 -9.42
N VAL A 770 32.36 3.14 -9.40
CA VAL A 770 31.96 2.31 -8.25
C VAL A 770 32.33 0.86 -8.53
N ALA A 771 33.32 0.35 -7.78
CA ALA A 771 33.71 -1.06 -7.80
C ALA A 771 32.88 -1.83 -6.76
N ASN A 772 32.27 -2.94 -7.16
CA ASN A 772 31.42 -3.78 -6.31
C ASN A 772 32.05 -5.16 -6.11
N ASP A 773 31.98 -5.69 -4.89
CA ASP A 773 32.58 -6.99 -4.58
C ASP A 773 31.96 -8.14 -5.41
N ASP A 774 32.81 -9.11 -5.75
CA ASP A 774 32.46 -10.27 -6.57
C ASP A 774 32.60 -11.59 -5.81
N THR A 775 32.01 -12.64 -6.37
CA THR A 775 32.25 -14.02 -5.92
C THR A 775 32.39 -14.98 -7.09
N PHE A 776 33.38 -15.87 -7.03
CA PHE A 776 33.62 -16.89 -8.05
C PHE A 776 33.90 -18.26 -7.43
N THR A 777 33.62 -19.33 -8.18
CA THR A 777 34.04 -20.70 -7.84
C THR A 777 34.99 -21.24 -8.90
N VAL A 778 36.09 -21.83 -8.45
CA VAL A 778 37.15 -22.37 -9.30
C VAL A 778 37.48 -23.79 -8.84
N ILE A 779 37.88 -24.67 -9.76
CA ILE A 779 38.30 -26.03 -9.42
C ILE A 779 39.80 -26.04 -9.09
N VAL A 780 40.19 -26.80 -8.07
CA VAL A 780 41.59 -27.02 -7.69
C VAL A 780 42.45 -27.40 -8.90
N ASP A 781 43.66 -26.85 -8.97
CA ASP A 781 44.63 -27.05 -10.05
C ASP A 781 44.18 -26.59 -11.45
N SER A 782 43.15 -25.74 -11.57
CA SER A 782 42.85 -25.03 -12.83
C SER A 782 44.02 -24.12 -13.21
N THR A 783 44.28 -23.92 -14.51
CA THR A 783 45.42 -23.12 -14.95
C THR A 783 45.07 -21.68 -15.31
N ASP A 784 43.83 -21.36 -15.74
CA ASP A 784 43.50 -20.06 -16.35
C ASP A 784 42.01 -19.70 -16.17
N SER A 785 41.54 -19.52 -14.93
CA SER A 785 40.14 -19.17 -14.66
C SER A 785 39.92 -17.66 -14.84
N LEU A 786 39.11 -17.25 -15.82
CA LEU A 786 38.78 -15.83 -16.04
C LEU A 786 37.69 -15.36 -15.07
N LEU A 787 38.01 -14.39 -14.25
CA LEU A 787 37.10 -13.68 -13.34
C LEU A 787 36.60 -12.40 -14.04
N THR A 788 35.29 -12.30 -14.29
CA THR A 788 34.65 -11.17 -14.99
C THR A 788 34.20 -10.10 -14.00
N VAL A 789 35.16 -9.44 -13.35
CA VAL A 789 34.93 -8.52 -12.23
C VAL A 789 34.28 -7.18 -12.58
N LEU A 790 34.19 -6.83 -13.88
CA LEU A 790 33.62 -5.55 -14.31
C LEU A 790 32.10 -5.61 -14.57
N GLU A 791 31.45 -6.77 -14.44
CA GLU A 791 30.03 -6.92 -14.83
C GLU A 791 29.06 -6.19 -13.89
N ASN A 792 29.42 -6.05 -12.62
CA ASN A 792 28.67 -5.37 -11.57
C ASN A 792 29.23 -3.98 -11.24
N ASP A 793 30.37 -3.59 -11.81
CA ASP A 793 30.98 -2.28 -11.65
C ASP A 793 30.32 -1.25 -12.55
N ILE A 794 30.16 -0.02 -12.06
CA ILE A 794 29.49 1.04 -12.81
C ILE A 794 30.27 2.35 -12.73
N ASP A 795 30.11 3.16 -13.76
CA ASP A 795 30.55 4.54 -13.80
C ASP A 795 29.34 5.43 -14.12
N VAL A 796 29.11 6.46 -13.31
CA VAL A 796 27.90 7.27 -13.42
C VAL A 796 27.93 8.19 -14.65
N ASP A 797 29.12 8.58 -15.10
CA ASP A 797 29.36 9.32 -16.33
C ASP A 797 29.29 8.44 -17.59
N ALA A 798 29.16 7.13 -17.39
CA ALA A 798 29.27 6.10 -18.41
C ALA A 798 30.64 6.07 -19.11
N ASP A 799 31.70 6.47 -18.40
CA ASP A 799 33.06 6.30 -18.85
C ASP A 799 33.47 4.83 -18.90
N THR A 800 34.46 4.51 -19.74
CA THR A 800 34.87 3.12 -19.96
C THR A 800 35.76 2.63 -18.84
N LEU A 801 35.27 1.63 -18.10
CA LEU A 801 36.01 1.01 -16.99
C LEU A 801 37.14 0.09 -17.46
N THR A 802 38.30 0.20 -16.82
CA THR A 802 39.44 -0.70 -17.02
C THR A 802 40.11 -1.09 -15.70
N ILE A 803 40.66 -2.31 -15.63
CA ILE A 803 41.34 -2.82 -14.43
C ILE A 803 42.82 -2.39 -14.48
N THR A 804 43.31 -1.78 -13.42
CA THR A 804 44.71 -1.28 -13.32
C THR A 804 45.58 -2.06 -12.34
N ALA A 805 44.99 -2.70 -11.35
CA ALA A 805 45.68 -3.54 -10.36
C ALA A 805 44.82 -4.73 -9.95
N ALA A 806 45.48 -5.87 -9.65
CA ALA A 806 44.86 -7.06 -9.09
C ALA A 806 45.90 -7.82 -8.24
N THR A 807 45.50 -8.33 -7.06
CA THR A 807 46.34 -9.12 -6.16
C THR A 807 45.53 -10.18 -5.42
N SER A 808 46.05 -11.40 -5.26
CA SER A 808 45.47 -12.46 -4.42
C SER A 808 46.15 -12.50 -3.03
N ASP A 809 45.37 -12.77 -1.98
CA ASP A 809 45.86 -12.96 -0.60
C ASP A 809 46.17 -14.43 -0.23
N GLY A 810 45.66 -15.40 -1.00
CA GLY A 810 45.75 -16.84 -0.72
C GLY A 810 46.89 -17.58 -1.41
N GLY A 811 47.68 -16.88 -2.24
CA GLY A 811 48.84 -17.43 -2.94
C GLY A 811 48.55 -17.96 -4.34
N GLY A 812 47.30 -17.85 -4.83
CA GLY A 812 47.00 -17.94 -6.26
C GLY A 812 47.68 -16.82 -7.06
N SER A 813 47.91 -17.06 -8.35
CA SER A 813 48.45 -16.02 -9.26
C SER A 813 47.32 -15.34 -10.02
N VAL A 814 47.40 -14.00 -10.11
CA VAL A 814 46.46 -13.16 -10.84
C VAL A 814 47.17 -12.43 -11.98
N ASN A 815 46.52 -12.34 -13.12
CA ASN A 815 46.99 -11.63 -14.30
C ASN A 815 45.84 -10.83 -14.92
N ILE A 816 46.00 -9.52 -15.10
CA ILE A 816 44.94 -8.67 -15.64
C ILE A 816 44.82 -8.92 -17.15
N ILE A 817 43.67 -9.41 -17.60
CA ILE A 817 43.33 -9.59 -19.02
C ILE A 817 42.02 -8.84 -19.27
N SER A 818 42.13 -7.54 -19.51
CA SER A 818 40.96 -6.67 -19.73
C SER A 818 39.96 -7.30 -20.72
N PRO A 819 38.68 -7.46 -20.35
CA PRO A 819 37.98 -6.83 -19.22
C PRO A 819 37.91 -7.66 -17.90
N GLY A 820 38.76 -8.67 -17.69
CA GLY A 820 38.75 -9.51 -16.49
C GLY A 820 40.11 -9.77 -15.88
N ILE A 821 40.14 -10.69 -14.91
CA ILE A 821 41.35 -11.15 -14.21
C ILE A 821 41.48 -12.64 -14.45
N GLU A 822 42.57 -13.07 -15.07
CA GLU A 822 42.94 -14.48 -15.14
C GLU A 822 43.53 -14.90 -13.80
N TYR A 823 42.92 -15.92 -13.20
CA TYR A 823 43.23 -16.42 -11.88
C TYR A 823 43.64 -17.90 -11.94
N THR A 824 44.72 -18.23 -11.26
CA THR A 824 45.23 -19.59 -11.11
C THR A 824 45.40 -19.90 -9.62
N PRO A 825 44.66 -20.86 -9.03
CA PRO A 825 44.83 -21.23 -7.64
C PRO A 825 46.21 -21.85 -7.38
N ALA A 826 46.70 -21.74 -6.15
CA ALA A 826 47.92 -22.44 -5.75
C ALA A 826 47.74 -23.97 -5.88
N LEU A 827 48.80 -24.67 -6.28
CA LEU A 827 48.75 -26.12 -6.52
C LEU A 827 48.27 -26.87 -5.26
N GLY A 828 47.19 -27.64 -5.40
CA GLY A 828 46.56 -28.42 -4.34
C GLY A 828 45.74 -27.61 -3.33
N PHE A 829 45.53 -26.31 -3.54
CA PHE A 829 44.74 -25.46 -2.65
C PHE A 829 43.24 -25.73 -2.80
N ILE A 830 42.56 -25.95 -1.67
CA ILE A 830 41.09 -26.07 -1.57
C ILE A 830 40.68 -25.20 -0.40
N GLY A 831 39.77 -24.25 -0.64
CA GLY A 831 39.39 -23.23 0.33
C GLY A 831 39.00 -21.91 -0.36
N THR A 832 38.76 -20.87 0.42
CA THR A 832 38.43 -19.53 -0.07
C THR A 832 39.65 -18.61 0.00
N GLU A 833 39.86 -17.80 -1.01
CA GLU A 833 40.81 -16.68 -1.00
C GLU A 833 40.21 -15.43 -1.64
N THR A 834 40.81 -14.28 -1.40
CA THR A 834 40.33 -12.97 -1.87
C THR A 834 41.29 -12.41 -2.91
N VAL A 835 40.73 -12.01 -4.06
CA VAL A 835 41.41 -11.23 -5.10
C VAL A 835 40.95 -9.78 -5.01
N SER A 836 41.80 -8.90 -4.50
CA SER A 836 41.53 -7.44 -4.52
C SER A 836 41.90 -6.86 -5.88
N TYR A 837 41.06 -5.98 -6.43
CA TYR A 837 41.31 -5.33 -7.72
C TYR A 837 40.94 -3.84 -7.71
N THR A 838 41.53 -3.07 -8.63
CA THR A 838 41.33 -1.63 -8.78
C THR A 838 40.91 -1.30 -10.21
N ILE A 839 39.81 -0.57 -10.36
CA ILE A 839 39.28 -0.09 -11.64
C ILE A 839 39.51 1.42 -11.81
N THR A 840 39.50 1.89 -13.06
CA THR A 840 39.59 3.31 -13.43
C THR A 840 38.70 3.60 -14.64
N ASP A 841 38.14 4.81 -14.65
CA ASP A 841 37.45 5.48 -15.76
C ASP A 841 38.45 6.23 -16.70
N GLY A 842 39.72 6.32 -16.32
CA GLY A 842 40.77 7.08 -16.99
C GLY A 842 41.24 8.33 -16.24
N THR A 843 40.53 8.78 -15.21
CA THR A 843 40.90 9.93 -14.36
C THR A 843 40.92 9.60 -12.86
N LEU A 844 39.92 8.87 -12.36
CA LEU A 844 39.73 8.45 -10.99
C LEU A 844 39.73 6.92 -10.87
N THR A 845 39.82 6.41 -9.63
CA THR A 845 39.98 4.97 -9.38
C THR A 845 39.16 4.50 -8.19
N SER A 846 38.68 3.26 -8.23
CA SER A 846 37.98 2.59 -7.13
C SER A 846 38.43 1.13 -7.00
N SER A 847 38.17 0.48 -5.87
CA SER A 847 38.67 -0.88 -5.59
C SER A 847 37.62 -1.74 -4.89
N ALA A 848 37.61 -3.03 -5.20
CA ALA A 848 36.71 -4.03 -4.64
C ALA A 848 37.43 -5.38 -4.47
N GLU A 849 36.73 -6.33 -3.84
CA GLU A 849 37.23 -7.66 -3.55
C GLU A 849 36.41 -8.75 -4.26
N ALA A 850 37.09 -9.70 -4.90
CA ALA A 850 36.50 -10.90 -5.46
C ALA A 850 36.83 -12.11 -4.57
N VAL A 851 35.83 -12.70 -3.93
CA VAL A 851 36.00 -13.93 -3.13
C VAL A 851 35.98 -15.15 -4.05
N VAL A 852 37.10 -15.86 -4.13
CA VAL A 852 37.25 -17.06 -4.97
C VAL A 852 37.23 -18.32 -4.10
N THR A 853 36.22 -19.16 -4.30
CA THR A 853 36.11 -20.47 -3.64
C THR A 853 36.72 -21.54 -4.53
N VAL A 854 37.81 -22.15 -4.09
CA VAL A 854 38.50 -23.24 -4.79
C VAL A 854 38.03 -24.59 -4.25
N GLU A 855 37.41 -25.38 -5.11
CA GLU A 855 36.78 -26.66 -4.74
C GLU A 855 37.45 -27.87 -5.43
N ALA A 856 37.28 -29.06 -4.83
CA ALA A 856 37.72 -30.29 -5.47
C ALA A 856 36.88 -30.59 -6.72
N ALA A 857 37.50 -31.16 -7.76
CA ALA A 857 36.77 -31.63 -8.93
C ALA A 857 35.72 -32.69 -8.52
N PRO A 858 34.44 -32.56 -8.93
CA PRO A 858 33.43 -33.56 -8.60
C PRO A 858 33.72 -34.91 -9.30
N VAL A 859 33.62 -36.01 -8.55
CA VAL A 859 33.72 -37.38 -9.11
C VAL A 859 32.39 -37.74 -9.77
N GLN A 860 32.38 -37.89 -11.10
CA GLN A 860 31.16 -38.26 -11.85
C GLN A 860 31.08 -39.77 -12.14
N LEU A 861 29.88 -40.33 -11.98
CA LEU A 861 29.51 -41.69 -12.42
C LEU A 861 28.94 -41.63 -13.84
N LEU A 862 29.67 -42.17 -14.82
CA LEU A 862 29.32 -42.15 -16.23
C LEU A 862 29.02 -43.57 -16.73
N VAL A 863 27.94 -43.71 -17.51
CA VAL A 863 27.67 -44.93 -18.29
C VAL A 863 28.35 -44.77 -19.66
N THR A 864 29.31 -45.63 -19.94
CA THR A 864 30.20 -45.54 -21.11
C THR A 864 29.83 -46.52 -22.23
N GLY A 865 28.89 -47.43 -21.99
CA GLY A 865 28.38 -48.33 -23.01
C GLY A 865 27.23 -49.21 -22.52
N GLN A 866 26.47 -49.73 -23.48
CA GLN A 866 25.42 -50.75 -23.30
C GLN A 866 25.68 -51.94 -24.23
N GLY A 867 25.32 -53.14 -23.79
CA GLY A 867 25.21 -54.35 -24.61
C GLY A 867 23.80 -54.53 -25.18
N ASP A 868 23.61 -55.60 -25.96
CA ASP A 868 22.33 -55.86 -26.61
C ASP A 868 21.22 -56.24 -25.62
N ILE A 869 20.07 -55.57 -25.74
CA ILE A 869 18.84 -55.89 -24.99
C ILE A 869 17.72 -56.11 -26.02
N SER A 870 17.12 -57.29 -26.00
CA SER A 870 16.01 -57.61 -26.90
C SER A 870 15.01 -58.57 -26.27
N GLY A 871 13.76 -58.51 -26.73
CA GLY A 871 12.69 -59.44 -26.37
C GLY A 871 11.60 -59.46 -27.44
N VAL A 872 10.58 -60.28 -27.22
CA VAL A 872 9.39 -60.34 -28.08
C VAL A 872 8.28 -59.47 -27.51
N GLU A 873 7.38 -58.97 -28.35
CA GLU A 873 6.22 -58.20 -27.89
C GLU A 873 5.34 -58.98 -26.90
N ASP A 874 4.51 -58.26 -26.15
CA ASP A 874 3.55 -58.77 -25.15
C ASP A 874 4.14 -59.57 -23.97
N THR A 875 5.47 -59.61 -23.85
CA THR A 875 6.15 -60.33 -22.77
C THR A 875 7.14 -59.43 -22.02
N SER A 876 7.40 -59.77 -20.76
CA SER A 876 8.34 -59.03 -19.93
C SER A 876 9.79 -59.26 -20.37
N ILE A 877 10.53 -58.19 -20.60
CA ILE A 877 11.96 -58.15 -20.90
C ILE A 877 12.72 -57.77 -19.61
N THR A 878 13.70 -58.58 -19.21
CA THR A 878 14.52 -58.31 -18.02
C THR A 878 15.79 -57.56 -18.38
N ILE A 879 16.09 -56.48 -17.65
CA ILE A 879 17.32 -55.69 -17.78
C ILE A 879 18.26 -56.04 -16.61
N SER A 880 19.54 -56.20 -16.90
CA SER A 880 20.60 -56.47 -15.92
C SER A 880 21.67 -55.39 -15.94
N ALA A 881 22.23 -55.07 -14.78
CA ALA A 881 23.35 -54.13 -14.66
C ALA A 881 24.58 -54.57 -15.46
N GLU A 882 24.78 -55.89 -15.65
CA GLU A 882 25.89 -56.46 -16.43
C GLU A 882 25.84 -56.11 -17.93
N GLN A 883 24.70 -55.62 -18.41
CA GLN A 883 24.53 -55.15 -19.78
C GLN A 883 25.09 -53.73 -19.98
N PHE A 884 25.63 -53.07 -18.93
CA PHE A 884 26.15 -51.72 -19.00
C PHE A 884 27.59 -51.64 -18.51
N THR A 885 28.36 -50.70 -19.05
CA THR A 885 29.73 -50.40 -18.63
C THR A 885 29.79 -49.01 -18.02
N THR A 886 30.27 -48.89 -16.79
CA THR A 886 30.28 -47.63 -16.01
C THR A 886 31.70 -47.23 -15.59
N SER A 887 31.91 -45.94 -15.31
CA SER A 887 33.20 -45.39 -14.88
C SER A 887 33.56 -45.74 -13.43
N LEU A 888 32.58 -46.13 -12.61
CA LEU A 888 32.75 -46.67 -11.25
C LEU A 888 31.92 -47.95 -11.12
N ASP A 889 32.26 -48.79 -10.13
CA ASP A 889 31.48 -49.97 -9.77
C ASP A 889 30.11 -49.55 -9.22
N VAL A 890 29.03 -50.04 -9.82
CA VAL A 890 27.64 -49.67 -9.46
C VAL A 890 27.05 -50.61 -8.41
N ASP A 891 26.36 -50.04 -7.42
CA ASP A 891 25.65 -50.78 -6.37
C ASP A 891 24.23 -51.16 -6.79
N SER A 892 23.57 -50.29 -7.57
CA SER A 892 22.18 -50.48 -8.01
C SER A 892 21.84 -49.63 -9.23
N PHE A 893 20.72 -49.96 -9.88
CA PHE A 893 20.12 -49.14 -10.93
C PHE A 893 18.60 -49.11 -10.80
N VAL A 894 17.98 -48.06 -11.34
CA VAL A 894 16.52 -47.89 -11.36
C VAL A 894 16.08 -47.58 -12.78
N ILE A 895 15.12 -48.35 -13.30
CA ILE A 895 14.46 -48.10 -14.58
C ILE A 895 13.38 -47.03 -14.36
N GLN A 896 13.42 -45.96 -15.14
CA GLN A 896 12.41 -44.91 -15.12
C GLN A 896 11.16 -45.33 -15.91
N PRO A 897 9.95 -44.90 -15.50
CA PRO A 897 8.74 -45.13 -16.30
C PRO A 897 8.80 -44.33 -17.62
N GLY A 898 8.24 -44.90 -18.69
CA GLY A 898 8.22 -44.28 -20.01
C GLY A 898 6.98 -44.63 -20.83
N THR A 899 7.02 -44.33 -22.13
CA THR A 899 5.93 -44.61 -23.08
C THR A 899 6.12 -45.97 -23.76
N ASN A 900 5.01 -46.66 -24.05
CA ASN A 900 4.98 -47.98 -24.71
C ASN A 900 5.63 -49.14 -23.92
N TYR A 901 5.86 -48.97 -22.62
CA TYR A 901 6.18 -50.07 -21.70
C TYR A 901 5.73 -49.75 -20.28
N THR A 902 5.60 -50.78 -19.45
CA THR A 902 5.42 -50.66 -17.99
C THR A 902 6.64 -51.20 -17.27
N VAL A 903 6.94 -50.70 -16.07
CA VAL A 903 8.13 -51.08 -15.28
C VAL A 903 7.72 -51.85 -14.03
N ALA A 904 8.35 -53.00 -13.79
CA ALA A 904 8.23 -53.78 -12.57
C ALA A 904 9.60 -54.26 -12.10
N GLY A 905 10.19 -53.57 -11.12
CA GLY A 905 11.57 -53.82 -10.68
C GLY A 905 12.55 -53.62 -11.83
N ASN A 906 13.31 -54.67 -12.16
CA ASN A 906 14.30 -54.65 -13.24
C ASN A 906 13.75 -55.19 -14.57
N THR A 907 12.42 -55.25 -14.70
CA THR A 907 11.75 -55.74 -15.92
C THR A 907 10.89 -54.64 -16.52
N ILE A 908 10.83 -54.64 -17.85
CA ILE A 908 9.89 -53.85 -18.63
C ILE A 908 8.94 -54.79 -19.38
N THR A 909 7.68 -54.41 -19.54
CA THR A 909 6.74 -55.10 -20.43
C THR A 909 6.30 -54.12 -21.51
N PRO A 910 6.63 -54.34 -22.79
CA PRO A 910 6.14 -53.51 -23.89
C PRO A 910 4.61 -53.43 -23.88
N ALA A 911 4.04 -52.34 -24.39
CA ALA A 911 2.60 -52.24 -24.60
C ALA A 911 2.12 -53.27 -25.63
N ASP A 912 0.87 -53.70 -25.51
CA ASP A 912 0.29 -54.74 -26.37
C ASP A 912 0.49 -54.42 -27.87
N ASN A 913 1.01 -55.39 -28.63
CA ASN A 913 1.33 -55.31 -30.06
C ASN A 913 2.40 -54.25 -30.44
N PHE A 914 3.23 -53.83 -29.47
CA PHE A 914 4.36 -52.95 -29.74
C PHE A 914 5.58 -53.77 -30.18
N ASN A 915 6.01 -53.57 -31.42
CA ASN A 915 7.30 -54.02 -31.93
C ASN A 915 8.14 -52.84 -32.46
N GLY A 916 9.46 -53.02 -32.48
CA GLY A 916 10.43 -51.98 -32.82
C GLY A 916 11.32 -51.59 -31.65
N THR A 917 11.89 -50.39 -31.68
CA THR A 917 12.88 -49.94 -30.70
C THR A 917 12.21 -49.18 -29.55
N LEU A 918 12.42 -49.64 -28.31
CA LEU A 918 12.11 -48.92 -27.08
C LEU A 918 13.35 -48.19 -26.57
N VAL A 919 13.15 -46.97 -26.08
CA VAL A 919 14.17 -46.21 -25.32
C VAL A 919 13.73 -46.16 -23.87
N VAL A 920 14.61 -46.64 -22.99
CA VAL A 920 14.34 -46.87 -21.56
C VAL A 920 15.37 -46.13 -20.75
N ASP A 921 14.97 -45.10 -20.01
CA ASP A 921 15.89 -44.31 -19.20
C ASP A 921 16.25 -45.05 -17.91
N ILE A 922 17.56 -45.18 -17.64
CA ILE A 922 18.09 -45.91 -16.48
C ILE A 922 19.06 -45.03 -15.69
N VAL A 923 18.87 -44.98 -14.38
CA VAL A 923 19.73 -44.24 -13.45
C VAL A 923 20.56 -45.22 -12.62
N PHE A 924 21.89 -45.06 -12.57
CA PHE A 924 22.81 -45.90 -11.82
C PHE A 924 23.29 -45.20 -10.53
N THR A 925 23.56 -45.98 -9.48
CA THR A 925 24.06 -45.46 -8.19
C THR A 925 25.32 -46.23 -7.75
N SER A 926 26.34 -45.50 -7.29
CA SER A 926 27.57 -46.02 -6.66
C SER A 926 27.87 -45.19 -5.40
N GLY A 927 27.72 -45.77 -4.21
CA GLY A 927 27.77 -45.06 -2.94
C GLY A 927 26.71 -43.96 -2.85
N THR A 928 27.15 -42.70 -2.75
CA THR A 928 26.28 -41.51 -2.78
C THR A 928 26.20 -40.84 -4.15
N THR A 929 26.94 -41.33 -5.14
CA THR A 929 27.00 -40.75 -6.48
C THR A 929 25.96 -41.40 -7.38
N VAL A 930 25.16 -40.58 -8.06
CA VAL A 930 24.10 -41.00 -8.98
C VAL A 930 24.45 -40.53 -10.39
N SER A 931 24.22 -41.35 -11.40
CA SER A 931 24.41 -40.95 -12.81
C SER A 931 23.24 -40.11 -13.31
N ASP A 932 23.45 -39.35 -14.37
CA ASP A 932 22.33 -38.85 -15.18
C ASP A 932 21.55 -40.05 -15.80
N PRO A 933 20.27 -39.88 -16.16
CA PRO A 933 19.49 -40.91 -16.84
C PRO A 933 20.14 -41.31 -18.17
N PHE A 934 20.44 -42.60 -18.33
CA PHE A 934 21.00 -43.18 -19.54
C PHE A 934 19.90 -43.78 -20.42
N PRO A 935 19.76 -43.34 -21.69
CA PRO A 935 18.71 -43.83 -22.59
C PRO A 935 19.09 -45.20 -23.18
N ALA A 936 18.77 -46.28 -22.47
CA ALA A 936 19.03 -47.64 -22.91
C ALA A 936 18.12 -48.03 -24.09
N VAL A 937 18.69 -48.71 -25.09
CA VAL A 937 17.97 -49.10 -26.31
C VAL A 937 17.60 -50.57 -26.24
N VAL A 938 16.29 -50.86 -26.30
CA VAL A 938 15.74 -52.23 -26.25
C VAL A 938 15.03 -52.54 -27.56
N THR A 939 15.36 -53.68 -28.18
CA THR A 939 14.73 -54.13 -29.43
C THR A 939 13.61 -55.11 -29.14
N VAL A 940 12.38 -54.76 -29.52
CA VAL A 940 11.20 -55.63 -29.41
C VAL A 940 10.89 -56.22 -30.78
N THR A 941 10.88 -57.54 -30.89
CA THR A 941 10.62 -58.26 -32.14
C THR A 941 9.16 -58.67 -32.24
N LEU A 942 8.58 -58.52 -33.43
CA LEU A 942 7.21 -58.90 -33.74
C LEU A 942 6.97 -60.42 -33.62
N VAL A 943 5.77 -60.82 -33.20
CA VAL A 943 5.26 -62.18 -33.15
C VAL A 943 3.88 -62.20 -33.82
N ASN A 944 3.72 -63.04 -34.84
CA ASN A 944 2.51 -63.05 -35.66
C ASN A 944 1.24 -63.47 -34.89
N ASP A 945 0.24 -62.59 -34.89
CA ASP A 945 -1.11 -62.78 -34.36
C ASP A 945 -2.03 -63.49 -35.36
N PRO A 946 -3.14 -64.13 -34.92
CA PRO A 946 -4.11 -64.72 -35.83
C PRO A 946 -5.00 -63.68 -36.55
N PRO A 947 -5.39 -63.94 -37.81
CA PRO A 947 -6.28 -63.04 -38.53
C PRO A 947 -7.69 -63.08 -37.94
N THR A 948 -8.46 -62.02 -38.13
CA THR A 948 -9.85 -61.91 -37.71
C THR A 948 -10.79 -61.99 -38.92
N ALA A 949 -11.61 -63.05 -38.97
CA ALA A 949 -12.62 -63.27 -40.01
C ALA A 949 -14.03 -62.81 -39.57
N VAL A 950 -14.81 -62.20 -40.47
CA VAL A 950 -16.11 -61.58 -40.20
C VAL A 950 -17.16 -62.06 -41.21
N ASN A 951 -18.34 -62.47 -40.73
CA ASN A 951 -19.40 -63.04 -41.56
C ASN A 951 -19.95 -62.12 -42.68
N ASP A 952 -20.36 -62.72 -43.81
CA ASP A 952 -20.87 -62.06 -45.01
C ASP A 952 -22.29 -62.48 -45.44
N THR A 953 -22.84 -61.78 -46.43
CA THR A 953 -24.10 -62.13 -47.10
C THR A 953 -24.02 -61.94 -48.63
N ALA A 954 -24.68 -62.81 -49.39
CA ALA A 954 -24.76 -62.70 -50.85
C ALA A 954 -26.12 -63.15 -51.41
N ASN A 955 -26.48 -62.70 -52.61
CA ASN A 955 -27.71 -63.10 -53.29
C ASN A 955 -27.39 -63.62 -54.70
N VAL A 956 -28.00 -64.74 -55.09
CA VAL A 956 -27.83 -65.34 -56.42
C VAL A 956 -29.18 -65.82 -56.96
N ASN A 957 -29.29 -66.04 -58.27
CA ASN A 957 -30.53 -66.53 -58.87
C ASN A 957 -30.56 -68.07 -58.93
N GLN A 958 -31.74 -68.69 -58.83
CA GLN A 958 -31.95 -70.12 -59.06
C GLN A 958 -31.41 -70.52 -60.45
N ASP A 959 -30.79 -71.69 -60.53
CA ASP A 959 -30.15 -72.25 -61.73
C ASP A 959 -29.01 -71.41 -62.35
N SER A 960 -28.53 -70.37 -61.65
CA SER A 960 -27.29 -69.68 -62.01
C SER A 960 -26.05 -70.53 -61.71
N SER A 961 -24.94 -70.27 -62.39
CA SER A 961 -23.68 -70.99 -62.16
C SER A 961 -22.50 -70.02 -62.00
N ASN A 962 -21.52 -70.41 -61.19
CA ASN A 962 -20.26 -69.71 -60.93
C ASN A 962 -20.42 -68.26 -60.44
N ASN A 963 -21.27 -68.02 -59.44
CA ASN A 963 -21.45 -66.70 -58.85
C ASN A 963 -20.26 -66.39 -57.92
N ASN A 964 -19.51 -65.33 -58.22
CA ASN A 964 -18.39 -64.88 -57.39
C ASN A 964 -18.90 -64.04 -56.21
N ILE A 965 -18.54 -64.44 -55.00
CA ILE A 965 -18.88 -63.78 -53.73
C ILE A 965 -17.58 -63.30 -53.07
N THR A 966 -17.50 -62.00 -52.77
CA THR A 966 -16.37 -61.39 -52.05
C THR A 966 -16.57 -61.55 -50.55
N VAL A 967 -15.52 -61.98 -49.85
CA VAL A 967 -15.57 -62.24 -48.40
C VAL A 967 -14.42 -61.58 -47.61
N LEU A 968 -13.27 -61.34 -48.24
CA LEU A 968 -12.12 -60.72 -47.56
C LEU A 968 -12.26 -59.21 -47.28
N GLY A 969 -13.37 -58.58 -47.65
CA GLY A 969 -13.49 -57.11 -47.65
C GLY A 969 -13.60 -56.48 -46.25
N ASN A 970 -13.99 -57.27 -45.26
CA ASN A 970 -14.24 -56.92 -43.86
C ASN A 970 -13.41 -57.79 -42.89
N ASP A 971 -12.50 -58.60 -43.42
CA ASP A 971 -11.55 -59.42 -42.67
C ASP A 971 -10.25 -58.61 -42.47
N SER A 972 -9.55 -58.79 -41.35
CA SER A 972 -8.36 -58.01 -41.00
C SER A 972 -7.36 -58.80 -40.18
N ASP A 973 -6.09 -58.40 -40.23
CA ASP A 973 -5.00 -58.92 -39.39
C ASP A 973 -4.09 -57.75 -38.98
N ILE A 974 -3.52 -57.81 -37.78
CA ILE A 974 -2.78 -56.69 -37.17
C ILE A 974 -1.32 -56.62 -37.67
N ASP A 975 -0.75 -57.75 -38.09
CA ASP A 975 0.62 -57.87 -38.56
C ASP A 975 0.73 -57.79 -40.08
N THR A 976 -0.29 -58.26 -40.79
CA THR A 976 -0.30 -58.28 -42.26
C THR A 976 -1.62 -57.85 -42.89
N ALA A 977 -1.54 -57.26 -44.08
CA ALA A 977 -2.73 -56.95 -44.88
C ALA A 977 -3.08 -58.07 -45.90
N ASP A 978 -2.21 -59.06 -46.06
CA ASP A 978 -2.29 -60.06 -47.14
C ASP A 978 -3.03 -61.33 -46.70
N LEU A 979 -4.36 -61.25 -46.61
CA LEU A 979 -5.23 -62.39 -46.27
C LEU A 979 -5.63 -63.20 -47.50
N ILE A 980 -5.62 -64.53 -47.35
CA ILE A 980 -6.04 -65.48 -48.40
C ILE A 980 -7.15 -66.41 -47.90
N ILE A 981 -8.06 -66.82 -48.80
CA ILE A 981 -9.06 -67.84 -48.49
C ILE A 981 -8.45 -69.22 -48.73
N THR A 982 -8.42 -70.06 -47.70
CA THR A 982 -7.74 -71.36 -47.75
C THR A 982 -8.70 -72.54 -47.82
N ASP A 983 -9.91 -72.40 -47.27
CA ASP A 983 -10.93 -73.45 -47.33
C ASP A 983 -12.35 -72.87 -47.48
N VAL A 984 -13.24 -73.62 -48.13
CA VAL A 984 -14.66 -73.28 -48.22
C VAL A 984 -15.53 -74.53 -48.29
N SER A 985 -16.65 -74.49 -47.57
CA SER A 985 -17.67 -75.52 -47.62
C SER A 985 -19.07 -74.92 -47.66
N THR A 986 -20.06 -75.69 -48.13
CA THR A 986 -21.48 -75.36 -48.02
C THR A 986 -22.19 -76.44 -47.25
N SER A 987 -23.08 -76.05 -46.33
CA SER A 987 -24.00 -76.99 -45.67
C SER A 987 -25.28 -77.22 -46.46
N GLY A 988 -25.41 -76.58 -47.63
CA GLY A 988 -26.56 -76.67 -48.51
C GLY A 988 -26.38 -77.67 -49.66
N SER A 989 -27.32 -77.63 -50.60
CA SER A 989 -27.36 -78.51 -51.77
C SER A 989 -26.55 -77.99 -52.96
N GLY A 990 -26.19 -76.70 -52.97
CA GLY A 990 -25.32 -76.11 -53.98
C GLY A 990 -23.87 -76.58 -53.91
N SER A 991 -23.03 -76.05 -54.79
CA SER A 991 -21.58 -76.32 -54.80
C SER A 991 -20.81 -75.00 -54.70
N VAL A 992 -19.76 -74.98 -53.90
CA VAL A 992 -18.88 -73.81 -53.73
C VAL A 992 -17.42 -74.24 -53.91
N THR A 993 -16.64 -73.39 -54.57
CA THR A 993 -15.18 -73.54 -54.69
C THR A 993 -14.50 -72.20 -54.47
N ILE A 994 -13.23 -72.21 -54.05
CA ILE A 994 -12.41 -70.99 -53.96
C ILE A 994 -11.92 -70.62 -55.36
N ASN A 995 -12.02 -69.34 -55.73
CA ASN A 995 -11.53 -68.82 -57.01
C ASN A 995 -10.74 -67.52 -56.76
N GLY A 996 -9.47 -67.68 -56.38
CA GLY A 996 -8.64 -66.57 -55.91
C GLY A 996 -9.21 -65.99 -54.61
N ASN A 997 -9.46 -64.69 -54.59
CA ASN A 997 -9.92 -63.96 -53.40
C ASN A 997 -11.46 -63.93 -53.25
N PHE A 998 -12.17 -64.77 -54.00
CA PHE A 998 -13.64 -64.84 -53.98
C PHE A 998 -14.09 -66.31 -53.88
N LEU A 999 -15.29 -66.53 -53.36
CA LEU A 999 -15.96 -67.82 -53.38
C LEU A 999 -16.83 -67.92 -54.64
N SER A 1000 -16.66 -68.98 -55.44
CA SER A 1000 -17.48 -69.27 -56.62
C SER A 1000 -18.58 -70.27 -56.25
N TYR A 1001 -19.84 -69.81 -56.19
CA TYR A 1001 -20.98 -70.61 -55.74
C TYR A 1001 -22.02 -70.84 -56.86
N THR A 1002 -22.49 -72.09 -56.96
CA THR A 1002 -23.54 -72.54 -57.89
C THR A 1002 -24.65 -73.24 -57.10
N PRO A 1003 -25.88 -72.68 -57.03
CA PRO A 1003 -27.02 -73.35 -56.43
C PRO A 1003 -27.36 -74.68 -57.12
N ALA A 1004 -27.96 -75.62 -56.39
CA ALA A 1004 -28.49 -76.84 -56.99
C ALA A 1004 -29.63 -76.53 -57.97
N ALA A 1005 -29.76 -77.34 -59.03
CA ALA A 1005 -30.81 -77.16 -60.02
C ALA A 1005 -32.20 -77.21 -59.36
N GLY A 1006 -33.03 -76.19 -59.62
CA GLY A 1006 -34.35 -76.02 -59.04
C GLY A 1006 -34.36 -75.56 -57.58
N PHE A 1007 -33.22 -75.26 -56.94
CA PHE A 1007 -33.20 -74.77 -55.56
C PHE A 1007 -33.49 -73.26 -55.45
N SER A 1008 -34.35 -72.88 -54.49
CA SER A 1008 -34.54 -71.49 -54.07
C SER A 1008 -34.76 -71.45 -52.56
N GLY A 1009 -34.18 -70.47 -51.87
CA GLY A 1009 -34.05 -70.43 -50.42
C GLY A 1009 -32.70 -69.90 -49.98
N THR A 1010 -32.40 -69.94 -48.68
CA THR A 1010 -31.10 -69.52 -48.15
C THR A 1010 -30.19 -70.74 -47.93
N GLU A 1011 -28.92 -70.64 -48.32
CA GLU A 1011 -27.85 -71.55 -47.92
C GLU A 1011 -26.77 -70.80 -47.13
N THR A 1012 -25.94 -71.52 -46.37
CA THR A 1012 -24.79 -70.95 -45.65
C THR A 1012 -23.51 -71.61 -46.13
N LEU A 1013 -22.56 -70.78 -46.52
CA LEU A 1013 -21.18 -71.17 -46.83
C LEU A 1013 -20.34 -70.88 -45.59
N THR A 1014 -19.34 -71.71 -45.29
CA THR A 1014 -18.31 -71.42 -44.29
C THR A 1014 -16.99 -71.33 -45.01
N TYR A 1015 -16.23 -70.25 -44.80
CA TYR A 1015 -14.92 -70.03 -45.39
C TYR A 1015 -13.87 -69.78 -44.30
N THR A 1016 -12.63 -70.12 -44.64
CA THR A 1016 -11.47 -69.95 -43.75
C THR A 1016 -10.49 -69.01 -44.44
N ILE A 1017 -10.01 -68.01 -43.71
CA ILE A 1017 -8.93 -67.13 -44.13
C ILE A 1017 -7.63 -67.47 -43.42
N SER A 1018 -6.51 -67.10 -44.01
CA SER A 1018 -5.18 -67.22 -43.45
C SER A 1018 -4.32 -66.01 -43.80
N ASP A 1019 -3.49 -65.62 -42.85
CA ASP A 1019 -2.34 -64.71 -42.97
C ASP A 1019 -1.06 -65.44 -43.46
N MET A 1020 -1.18 -66.72 -43.81
CA MET A 1020 -0.14 -67.72 -44.16
C MET A 1020 0.45 -68.53 -42.99
N ASP A 1021 0.19 -68.18 -41.73
CA ASP A 1021 0.67 -68.89 -40.54
C ASP A 1021 -0.49 -69.36 -39.62
N ASN A 1022 -1.46 -68.49 -39.37
CA ASN A 1022 -2.67 -68.72 -38.60
C ASN A 1022 -3.92 -68.71 -39.50
N THR A 1023 -5.07 -69.13 -38.95
CA THR A 1023 -6.35 -69.13 -39.68
C THR A 1023 -7.52 -68.69 -38.84
N ALA A 1024 -8.54 -68.11 -39.48
CA ALA A 1024 -9.83 -67.79 -38.86
C ALA A 1024 -11.00 -68.12 -39.80
N THR A 1025 -12.16 -68.43 -39.24
CA THR A 1025 -13.33 -68.88 -40.00
C THR A 1025 -14.51 -67.95 -39.86
N ALA A 1026 -15.20 -67.70 -40.96
CA ALA A 1026 -16.46 -66.96 -41.01
C ALA A 1026 -17.46 -67.63 -41.97
N THR A 1027 -18.69 -67.13 -41.98
CA THR A 1027 -19.79 -67.70 -42.76
C THR A 1027 -20.37 -66.67 -43.73
N VAL A 1028 -20.79 -67.15 -44.90
CA VAL A 1028 -21.55 -66.38 -45.88
C VAL A 1028 -22.97 -66.91 -45.95
N ARG A 1029 -23.97 -66.07 -45.68
CA ARG A 1029 -25.37 -66.41 -45.92
C ARG A 1029 -25.77 -66.06 -47.35
N VAL A 1030 -26.08 -67.06 -48.17
CA VAL A 1030 -26.45 -66.89 -49.59
C VAL A 1030 -27.94 -67.08 -49.81
N ASN A 1031 -28.64 -66.07 -50.34
CA ASN A 1031 -30.05 -66.19 -50.70
C ASN A 1031 -30.23 -66.47 -52.20
N VAL A 1032 -30.77 -67.64 -52.54
CA VAL A 1032 -31.05 -68.10 -53.89
C VAL A 1032 -32.50 -67.79 -54.28
N VAL A 1033 -32.70 -66.93 -55.28
CA VAL A 1033 -34.02 -66.41 -55.66
C VAL A 1033 -34.63 -67.22 -56.81
N ALA A 1034 -35.86 -67.73 -56.65
CA ALA A 1034 -36.54 -68.58 -57.64
C ALA A 1034 -36.83 -67.88 -58.97
N THR A 1035 -36.63 -68.58 -60.10
CA THR A 1035 -37.02 -68.12 -61.45
C THR A 1035 -38.44 -68.62 -61.80
N PRO A 1036 -39.39 -67.76 -62.25
CA PRO A 1036 -40.79 -68.17 -62.51
C PRO A 1036 -40.98 -69.18 -63.67
N SER A 1037 -41.79 -70.23 -63.49
CA SER A 1037 -42.10 -71.26 -64.52
C SER A 1037 -43.42 -71.02 -65.28
N THR A 1038 -43.41 -71.06 -66.62
CA THR A 1038 -44.62 -71.11 -67.49
C THR A 1038 -45.00 -72.58 -67.87
N PRO A 1039 -46.30 -72.94 -68.05
CA PRO A 1039 -46.72 -74.30 -68.45
C PRO A 1039 -46.54 -74.57 -69.97
N PRO A 1040 -46.49 -75.83 -70.43
CA PRO A 1040 -45.87 -76.18 -71.70
C PRO A 1040 -46.84 -76.12 -72.90
N SER A 1041 -46.43 -75.45 -73.97
CA SER A 1041 -46.74 -75.84 -75.35
C SER A 1041 -45.78 -75.16 -76.33
N ASN A 1042 -45.21 -75.97 -77.23
CA ASN A 1042 -44.74 -75.63 -78.58
C ASN A 1042 -44.05 -74.27 -78.81
N GLY A 1043 -42.75 -74.36 -79.07
CA GLY A 1043 -42.09 -73.74 -80.23
C GLY A 1043 -42.32 -72.24 -80.49
N GLY A 1044 -41.22 -71.50 -80.48
CA GLY A 1044 -41.07 -70.36 -81.40
C GLY A 1044 -40.66 -69.05 -80.74
N SER A 1045 -39.36 -68.80 -80.81
CA SER A 1045 -38.74 -67.56 -81.30
C SER A 1045 -39.01 -66.21 -80.64
N SER A 1046 -37.87 -65.57 -80.33
CA SER A 1046 -37.53 -64.15 -80.48
C SER A 1046 -38.18 -63.11 -79.56
N GLY A 1047 -37.33 -62.58 -78.67
CA GLY A 1047 -36.84 -61.20 -78.85
C GLY A 1047 -37.33 -60.16 -77.85
N GLY A 1048 -36.37 -59.58 -77.10
CA GLY A 1048 -36.32 -58.12 -76.95
C GLY A 1048 -36.55 -57.49 -75.57
N SER A 1049 -35.45 -57.03 -74.98
CA SER A 1049 -35.24 -55.69 -74.36
C SER A 1049 -35.80 -55.33 -72.97
N GLY A 1050 -34.99 -54.54 -72.23
CA GLY A 1050 -35.35 -53.73 -71.06
C GLY A 1050 -35.08 -54.43 -69.73
N GLY A 1051 -34.31 -53.93 -68.76
CA GLY A 1051 -33.84 -52.58 -68.49
C GLY A 1051 -34.22 -52.18 -67.06
N SER A 1052 -33.23 -51.76 -66.26
CA SER A 1052 -33.35 -50.89 -65.06
C SER A 1052 -34.07 -51.49 -63.82
N MET A 1053 -33.86 -51.11 -62.56
CA MET A 1053 -33.18 -49.98 -61.91
C MET A 1053 -33.22 -50.17 -60.38
N SER A 1054 -32.21 -49.62 -59.70
CA SER A 1054 -32.18 -49.00 -58.35
C SER A 1054 -32.65 -49.75 -57.09
N TRP A 1055 -31.78 -49.78 -56.06
CA TRP A 1055 -31.90 -48.89 -54.90
C TRP A 1055 -30.55 -48.76 -54.12
N PHE A 1056 -30.38 -47.60 -53.46
CA PHE A 1056 -29.21 -46.99 -52.80
C PHE A 1056 -28.44 -47.87 -51.78
N GLY A 1057 -27.20 -47.58 -51.38
CA GLY A 1057 -26.34 -46.41 -51.60
C GLY A 1057 -25.03 -46.59 -50.81
N LEU A 1058 -23.93 -46.20 -51.45
CA LEU A 1058 -22.54 -46.29 -50.98
C LEU A 1058 -22.04 -44.85 -50.78
N ILE A 1059 -21.36 -44.54 -49.67
CA ILE A 1059 -20.68 -43.24 -49.48
C ILE A 1059 -19.17 -43.46 -49.54
N ALA A 1060 -18.54 -42.47 -50.16
CA ALA A 1060 -17.25 -42.47 -50.82
C ALA A 1060 -16.15 -41.76 -50.04
N LEU A 1061 -14.95 -41.99 -50.56
CA LEU A 1061 -13.65 -41.37 -50.31
C LEU A 1061 -13.53 -39.98 -50.98
N LEU A 1062 -12.86 -39.05 -50.28
CA LEU A 1062 -11.97 -37.93 -50.69
C LEU A 1062 -12.32 -36.92 -51.83
N LEU A 1063 -12.10 -35.64 -51.46
CA LEU A 1063 -11.47 -34.49 -52.18
C LEU A 1063 -12.27 -33.52 -53.09
N VAL A 1064 -12.14 -32.23 -52.71
CA VAL A 1064 -11.84 -31.01 -53.53
C VAL A 1064 -12.98 -30.15 -54.13
N ILE A 1065 -13.04 -28.91 -53.63
CA ILE A 1065 -13.34 -27.59 -54.26
C ILE A 1065 -14.68 -27.41 -55.02
N SER A 1066 -15.57 -26.54 -54.50
CA SER A 1066 -15.93 -25.20 -55.05
C SER A 1066 -17.32 -24.70 -54.63
N ARG A 1067 -17.37 -23.38 -54.41
CA ARG A 1067 -18.50 -22.43 -54.63
C ARG A 1067 -19.79 -22.50 -53.79
N ARG A 1068 -19.94 -21.39 -53.05
CA ARG A 1068 -21.08 -20.44 -53.01
C ARG A 1068 -22.49 -20.95 -52.65
N ILE A 1069 -22.95 -20.37 -51.54
CA ILE A 1069 -24.19 -19.57 -51.40
C ILE A 1069 -25.53 -20.33 -51.27
N THR A 1070 -26.29 -19.81 -50.30
CA THR A 1070 -27.75 -19.81 -50.10
C THR A 1070 -28.43 -20.97 -49.35
N THR A 1071 -28.92 -20.55 -48.18
CA THR A 1071 -30.32 -20.58 -47.70
C THR A 1071 -30.81 -21.69 -46.79
N ASN A 1072 -31.24 -21.23 -45.61
CA ASN A 1072 -32.43 -21.60 -44.85
C ASN A 1072 -32.49 -23.02 -44.26
N LYS A 1073 -32.23 -23.15 -42.96
CA LYS A 1073 -33.18 -22.85 -41.87
C LYS A 1073 -32.47 -22.76 -40.54
#